data_AF-A0A6G6WYG3-F1
#
_entry.id   AF-A0A6G6WYG3-F1
#
_cell.length_a   1.000
_cell.length_b   1.000
_cell.length_c   1.000
_cell.angle_alpha   90.00
_cell.angle_beta   90.00
_cell.angle_gamma   90.00
#
_symmetry.space_group_name_H-M   'P 1'
#
loop_
_entity.id
_entity.type
_entity.pdbx_description
1 polymer ?
#
loop_
_entity_poly.entity_id
_entity_poly.type
_entity_poly.pdbx_seq_one_letter_code
_entity_poly.pdbx_strand_id
1 'polypeptide(L)'
;MHSLFGHRSNTSNKSLWSGVRRPPARHLVYAAAVVALIGAFTHAARAANVDCQANRTGTGSVLYLYYPTASDSNFPDDVGDLGVTTSPLADFDVADLDSGIGTTAALRDAVTSRVKVDYCEFNIRIVPTTSANGTTNPQPGDARWQVVGIGSDSSPDLFGIASDVDTGDAVAQDFARVFADSFGVEFGGAGGELNGANSTLDRWANAIAGTTSHEAGHDYGLGHNDSISKAGEDDRKSHIMASGTEGGLTGADRVKNRHFSDTSFEKLAANIGLYEQTVSNWDFINPNSTAANGFTITVLVVPSAGAPTKGSMYTGSLSPWNNVSISADGSEMLQGVNYNRYRINFTDPKGWANGSAGEVGAGVEFHVGVGLTTAYIVRATELRSGTTVLGLHPRVVGYTVDGSFDPESGDFHVSLVNGDPDAPLIMSDIEILHLPRTVAIDEMVPGGKLVGQDGLPIEPWKAWDPGQKAVEITDRANLSLGNLSNKRAVDYKYETAPGCKRGIFKPPPIQDGRGFATVEYCPKGHVLGLFPSARVYVKATVTDPNAIFFDAKEGRFVTGPLSTRVFFQVAGKHPDLNENGVDDAIDIDNGTCADTNRNGVCDHIEPQHYKYAAKLVCGVQPEENDGRVVRGSYATTVNILNPQEREVRLVKTLSLTYPPEEQRPGDVLTIGKDLLKPDQALKVDCADIQRRLFPNGLPALYIEGFVVIESSGSLDVTAVYSSRDVAEAPDCGGRPGGDGGHCGCKHGGDDHCKRGCGKDGGGSPGCQPPDSISTTLDVEQIRERVIERAKQPPVQQCADLTVRDISRPQVSCPTGGGSCVTKVDYAIANIGNAASGPFESRATLDPNQSVVVTQLVAAGLAPGQSTSISVVTPPDGNCFDGDCTVAVDVDSSNKVNECREDNNSLAKTTKG
;
A
#
# COMPACT_ATOMS: atom_id res chain seq x y z
N MET A 1 35.77 3.32 -56.32
CA MET A 1 35.11 2.74 -57.51
C MET A 1 33.60 2.80 -57.24
N HIS A 2 32.82 3.63 -57.96
CA HIS A 2 31.87 3.23 -59.02
C HIS A 2 30.91 2.08 -58.58
N SER A 3 29.57 2.13 -58.72
CA SER A 3 28.60 2.92 -59.53
C SER A 3 27.20 2.79 -58.87
N LEU A 4 26.40 3.84 -58.59
CA LEU A 4 25.41 4.56 -59.42
C LEU A 4 24.06 3.82 -59.74
N PHE A 5 22.98 4.61 -59.91
CA PHE A 5 21.53 4.31 -60.17
C PHE A 5 20.57 4.22 -58.96
N GLY A 6 19.32 4.77 -58.97
CA GLY A 6 18.70 5.70 -59.93
C GLY A 6 17.15 5.81 -59.95
N HIS A 7 16.58 6.92 -59.42
CA HIS A 7 15.32 7.62 -59.80
C HIS A 7 13.93 6.93 -59.97
N ARG A 8 12.89 7.51 -59.32
CA ARG A 8 11.63 8.15 -59.83
C ARG A 8 10.58 8.21 -58.69
N SER A 9 10.01 9.32 -58.21
CA SER A 9 9.24 10.45 -58.79
C SER A 9 7.76 10.16 -59.15
N ASN A 10 6.78 10.73 -58.41
CA ASN A 10 5.75 11.61 -59.03
C ASN A 10 4.81 12.38 -58.06
N THR A 11 4.55 13.64 -58.41
CA THR A 11 3.30 14.45 -58.33
C THR A 11 2.25 14.14 -57.24
N SER A 12 2.01 14.99 -56.23
CA SER A 12 1.40 16.35 -56.24
C SER A 12 -0.13 16.40 -56.36
N ASN A 13 -0.81 17.01 -55.38
CA ASN A 13 -2.09 17.69 -55.60
C ASN A 13 -2.26 18.89 -54.63
N LYS A 14 -2.94 19.96 -55.03
CA LYS A 14 -3.00 21.25 -54.32
C LYS A 14 -4.41 21.84 -54.29
N SER A 15 -4.82 22.37 -53.13
CA SER A 15 -5.81 23.47 -52.92
C SER A 15 -7.27 23.19 -53.34
N LEU A 16 -8.32 23.91 -52.89
CA LEU A 16 -8.46 25.27 -52.34
C LEU A 16 -9.49 25.40 -51.18
N TRP A 17 -9.18 26.24 -50.17
CA TRP A 17 -10.01 27.35 -49.59
C TRP A 17 -11.28 27.02 -48.75
N SER A 18 -11.78 27.86 -47.82
CA SER A 18 -11.37 29.11 -47.10
C SER A 18 -12.41 29.35 -45.99
N GLY A 19 -12.24 30.03 -44.85
CA GLY A 19 -11.25 30.95 -44.26
C GLY A 19 -12.00 31.83 -43.20
N VAL A 20 -11.64 33.04 -42.72
CA VAL A 20 -10.46 33.94 -42.80
C VAL A 20 -10.58 34.97 -41.63
N ARG A 21 -9.54 35.25 -40.81
CA ARG A 21 -9.04 36.63 -40.45
C ARG A 21 -7.83 36.64 -39.49
N ARG A 22 -6.93 37.61 -39.73
CA ARG A 22 -5.63 37.96 -39.08
C ARG A 22 -5.73 39.42 -38.56
N PRO A 23 -4.80 40.04 -37.77
CA PRO A 23 -3.42 40.48 -38.16
C PRO A 23 -2.41 40.65 -36.97
N PRO A 24 -1.28 41.41 -37.05
CA PRO A 24 -0.13 41.27 -37.98
C PRO A 24 1.31 41.35 -37.34
N ALA A 25 2.25 40.60 -37.93
CA ALA A 25 3.58 41.01 -38.44
C ALA A 25 4.69 41.77 -37.62
N ARG A 26 5.93 41.29 -37.83
CA ARG A 26 7.27 41.95 -37.86
C ARG A 26 8.01 42.29 -36.55
N HIS A 27 9.24 41.76 -36.44
CA HIS A 27 10.41 42.50 -35.98
C HIS A 27 11.67 42.17 -36.80
N LEU A 28 12.58 43.15 -36.92
CA LEU A 28 13.89 43.04 -37.58
C LEU A 28 14.99 42.75 -36.54
N VAL A 29 15.96 41.92 -36.94
CA VAL A 29 17.42 42.12 -36.84
C VAL A 29 17.95 42.96 -35.67
N TYR A 30 18.79 42.37 -34.79
CA TYR A 30 20.21 42.77 -34.68
C TYR A 30 21.11 41.77 -33.93
N ALA A 31 22.34 41.66 -34.45
CA ALA A 31 23.59 41.23 -33.82
C ALA A 31 23.65 39.91 -33.01
N ALA A 32 24.37 38.93 -33.57
CA ALA A 32 24.95 37.84 -32.81
C ALA A 32 26.06 38.36 -31.88
N ALA A 33 25.95 38.05 -30.59
CA ALA A 33 27.03 38.10 -29.62
C ALA A 33 26.99 36.84 -28.76
N VAL A 34 27.23 35.68 -29.40
CA VAL A 34 27.46 34.41 -28.68
C VAL A 34 28.84 34.48 -28.03
N VAL A 35 28.92 35.18 -26.90
CA VAL A 35 30.04 35.02 -25.97
C VAL A 35 29.84 33.67 -25.31
N ALA A 36 30.73 32.73 -25.63
CA ALA A 36 30.78 31.42 -25.01
C ALA A 36 31.25 31.56 -23.54
N LEU A 37 30.34 31.99 -22.67
CA LEU A 37 30.43 31.66 -21.25
C LEU A 37 30.08 30.19 -21.10
N ILE A 38 31.12 29.35 -21.22
CA ILE A 38 31.14 28.02 -20.61
C ILE A 38 31.16 28.26 -19.09
N GLY A 39 29.99 28.64 -18.58
CA GLY A 39 29.70 28.61 -17.16
C GLY A 39 29.67 27.14 -16.77
N ALA A 40 30.75 26.65 -16.19
CA ALA A 40 30.73 25.37 -15.53
C ALA A 40 29.63 25.44 -14.47
N PHE A 41 28.53 24.71 -14.69
CA PHE A 41 27.67 24.27 -13.60
C PHE A 41 28.45 23.23 -12.80
N THR A 42 29.44 23.72 -12.04
CA THR A 42 29.87 23.05 -10.82
C THR A 42 28.59 22.76 -10.06
N HIS A 43 28.31 21.47 -9.84
CA HIS A 43 27.16 21.09 -9.04
C HIS A 43 27.24 21.88 -7.75
N ALA A 44 26.20 22.67 -7.45
CA ALA A 44 26.14 23.38 -6.18
C ALA A 44 26.30 22.31 -5.10
N ALA A 45 27.27 22.51 -4.21
CA ALA A 45 27.54 21.54 -3.15
C ALA A 45 26.22 21.20 -2.47
N ARG A 46 25.94 19.89 -2.31
CA ARG A 46 24.75 19.41 -1.57
C ARG A 46 24.64 20.20 -0.27
N ALA A 47 23.41 20.57 0.10
CA ALA A 47 23.15 21.32 1.31
C ALA A 47 23.96 20.75 2.48
N ALA A 48 24.64 21.62 3.24
CA ALA A 48 25.62 21.22 4.25
C ALA A 48 25.07 20.10 5.13
N ASN A 49 25.85 19.03 5.33
CA ASN A 49 25.47 17.81 6.06
C ASN A 49 24.63 18.12 7.31
N VAL A 50 23.31 18.04 7.16
CA VAL A 50 22.40 17.93 8.27
C VAL A 50 22.60 16.51 8.78
N ASP A 51 23.14 16.36 9.97
CA ASP A 51 23.21 15.06 10.63
C ASP A 51 21.78 14.54 10.84
N CYS A 52 21.30 13.68 9.95
CA CYS A 52 19.93 13.16 9.98
C CYS A 52 19.68 12.17 11.12
N GLN A 53 20.71 11.89 11.91
CA GLN A 53 20.64 11.15 13.18
C GLN A 53 20.62 12.10 14.39
N ALA A 54 20.79 13.41 14.20
CA ALA A 54 20.76 14.39 15.28
C ALA A 54 19.38 14.43 15.97
N ASN A 55 19.39 14.35 17.30
CA ASN A 55 18.21 14.38 18.17
C ASN A 55 17.24 13.19 18.03
N ARG A 56 17.65 12.05 17.43
CA ARG A 56 16.84 10.82 17.47
C ARG A 56 16.68 10.31 18.91
N THR A 57 15.43 10.16 19.35
CA THR A 57 15.06 9.61 20.66
C THR A 57 14.90 8.08 20.59
N GLY A 58 15.25 7.37 21.66
CA GLY A 58 15.44 5.92 21.65
C GLY A 58 14.16 5.07 21.67
N THR A 59 13.56 4.85 20.50
CA THR A 59 12.46 3.89 20.29
C THR A 59 12.67 2.96 19.09
N GLY A 60 13.86 2.99 18.46
CA GLY A 60 14.24 2.14 17.33
C GLY A 60 15.49 1.29 17.64
N SER A 61 15.93 0.49 16.67
CA SER A 61 17.15 -0.33 16.81
C SER A 61 18.40 0.55 16.93
N VAL A 62 19.47 0.03 17.52
CA VAL A 62 20.71 0.78 17.77
C VAL A 62 21.92 0.07 17.18
N LEU A 63 22.53 0.67 16.16
CA LEU A 63 23.77 0.16 15.57
C LEU A 63 24.97 0.86 16.20
N TYR A 64 25.73 0.11 16.99
CA TYR A 64 26.97 0.53 17.62
C TYR A 64 28.15 0.31 16.67
N LEU A 65 28.87 1.39 16.37
CA LEU A 65 30.13 1.34 15.63
C LEU A 65 31.27 1.35 16.65
N TYR A 66 31.84 0.18 16.91
CA TYR A 66 32.84 0.02 17.97
C TYR A 66 34.26 0.17 17.42
N TYR A 67 34.91 1.27 17.81
CA TYR A 67 36.30 1.61 17.51
C TYR A 67 37.19 1.46 18.76
N PRO A 68 37.65 0.24 19.08
CA PRO A 68 38.55 -0.04 20.21
C PRO A 68 39.78 0.89 20.28
N THR A 69 40.20 1.22 21.50
CA THR A 69 41.45 1.97 21.79
C THR A 69 42.56 1.09 22.37
N ALA A 70 42.29 -0.20 22.53
CA ALA A 70 43.24 -1.26 22.83
C ALA A 70 42.61 -2.57 22.35
N SER A 71 43.42 -3.56 21.99
CA SER A 71 42.94 -4.90 21.61
C SER A 71 42.00 -5.50 22.67
N ASP A 72 40.78 -5.87 22.27
CA ASP A 72 39.70 -6.36 23.13
C ASP A 72 39.44 -7.86 22.92
N SER A 73 39.86 -8.67 23.89
CA SER A 73 39.62 -10.12 23.92
C SER A 73 38.23 -10.52 24.43
N ASN A 74 37.36 -9.55 24.76
CA ASN A 74 35.96 -9.81 25.15
C ASN A 74 34.99 -9.62 23.98
N PHE A 75 35.47 -9.15 22.82
CA PHE A 75 34.67 -9.20 21.60
C PHE A 75 34.38 -10.67 21.23
N PRO A 76 33.17 -11.00 20.74
CA PRO A 76 32.85 -12.37 20.34
C PRO A 76 33.84 -12.94 19.32
N ASP A 77 34.26 -14.18 19.55
CA ASP A 77 35.07 -14.94 18.58
C ASP A 77 34.17 -15.80 17.69
N ASP A 78 34.63 -16.09 16.48
CA ASP A 78 33.89 -16.77 15.42
C ASP A 78 32.47 -16.21 15.18
N VAL A 79 32.39 -14.88 15.08
CA VAL A 79 31.20 -14.19 14.56
C VAL A 79 30.89 -14.77 13.17
N GLY A 80 29.81 -15.53 13.06
CA GLY A 80 29.41 -16.25 11.85
C GLY A 80 29.49 -17.79 11.95
N ASP A 81 30.11 -18.39 12.98
CA ASP A 81 30.31 -19.85 13.13
C ASP A 81 30.93 -20.47 11.85
N LEU A 82 31.99 -19.84 11.33
CA LEU A 82 32.67 -20.22 10.07
C LEU A 82 34.14 -20.65 10.29
N GLY A 83 34.61 -20.70 11.53
CA GLY A 83 36.02 -20.90 11.87
C GLY A 83 36.90 -19.68 11.60
N VAL A 84 36.34 -18.47 11.63
CA VAL A 84 37.08 -17.21 11.41
C VAL A 84 37.32 -16.55 12.76
N THR A 85 38.57 -16.47 13.21
CA THR A 85 38.90 -15.74 14.43
C THR A 85 38.56 -14.26 14.28
N THR A 86 37.63 -13.78 15.11
CA THR A 86 37.19 -12.37 15.19
C THR A 86 37.63 -11.71 16.51
N SER A 87 38.13 -12.49 17.46
CA SER A 87 38.66 -12.05 18.75
C SER A 87 40.13 -12.47 18.95
N PRO A 88 41.02 -11.64 19.53
CA PRO A 88 40.72 -10.30 20.04
C PRO A 88 40.51 -9.29 18.90
N LEU A 89 39.54 -8.41 19.08
CA LEU A 89 39.28 -7.28 18.21
C LEU A 89 40.44 -6.26 18.39
N ALA A 90 41.28 -6.08 17.38
CA ALA A 90 42.42 -5.17 17.43
C ALA A 90 41.98 -3.71 17.57
N ASP A 91 42.82 -2.85 18.16
CA ASP A 91 42.54 -1.42 18.22
C ASP A 91 42.44 -0.76 16.84
N PHE A 92 41.68 0.34 16.79
CA PHE A 92 41.49 1.12 15.59
C PHE A 92 42.38 2.36 15.62
N ASP A 93 43.58 2.28 15.05
CA ASP A 93 44.47 3.41 14.79
C ASP A 93 44.67 3.62 13.27
N VAL A 94 44.70 4.87 12.83
CA VAL A 94 45.03 5.22 11.43
C VAL A 94 46.52 5.01 11.15
N ALA A 95 47.37 5.03 12.17
CA ALA A 95 48.80 4.81 12.05
C ALA A 95 49.15 3.42 11.48
N ASP A 96 48.32 2.41 11.79
CA ASP A 96 48.47 1.04 11.31
C ASP A 96 47.90 0.84 9.89
N LEU A 97 47.10 1.79 9.39
CA LEU A 97 46.47 1.74 8.06
C LEU A 97 47.22 2.61 7.04
N ASP A 98 47.17 3.94 7.24
CA ASP A 98 47.97 4.92 6.50
C ASP A 98 48.06 6.23 7.30
N SER A 99 49.20 6.42 7.98
CA SER A 99 49.49 7.66 8.72
C SER A 99 49.43 8.96 7.89
N GLY A 100 49.43 8.88 6.54
CA GLY A 100 49.33 10.01 5.63
C GLY A 100 47.91 10.57 5.45
N ILE A 101 46.85 9.82 5.79
CA ILE A 101 45.46 10.24 5.49
C ILE A 101 44.82 11.13 6.57
N GLY A 102 45.46 11.33 7.72
CA GLY A 102 45.00 12.27 8.75
C GLY A 102 45.16 11.73 10.16
N THR A 103 44.10 11.86 10.97
CA THR A 103 44.07 11.37 12.36
C THR A 103 43.02 10.28 12.52
N THR A 104 43.22 9.42 13.51
CA THR A 104 42.31 8.34 13.89
C THR A 104 40.90 8.85 14.19
N ALA A 105 40.79 10.00 14.87
CA ALA A 105 39.50 10.66 15.11
C ALA A 105 38.82 11.08 13.78
N ALA A 106 39.55 11.72 12.87
CA ALA A 106 39.00 12.13 11.57
C ALA A 106 38.52 10.93 10.72
N LEU A 107 39.21 9.79 10.78
CA LEU A 107 38.76 8.57 10.09
C LEU A 107 37.50 7.97 10.75
N ARG A 108 37.44 7.90 12.09
CA ARG A 108 36.24 7.46 12.82
C ARG A 108 35.03 8.35 12.51
N ASP A 109 35.21 9.67 12.49
CA ASP A 109 34.16 10.64 12.19
C ASP A 109 33.67 10.51 10.74
N ALA A 110 34.59 10.31 9.79
CA ALA A 110 34.28 10.12 8.38
C ALA A 110 33.53 8.79 8.14
N VAL A 111 34.01 7.67 8.69
CA VAL A 111 33.33 6.36 8.60
C VAL A 111 31.93 6.45 9.21
N THR A 112 31.82 6.99 10.44
CA THR A 112 30.54 7.16 11.13
C THR A 112 29.57 8.00 10.30
N SER A 113 30.03 9.10 9.71
CA SER A 113 29.19 9.99 8.90
C SER A 113 28.66 9.31 7.64
N ARG A 114 29.40 8.38 7.02
CA ARG A 114 28.92 7.58 5.88
C ARG A 114 27.84 6.58 6.30
N VAL A 115 28.09 5.79 7.35
CA VAL A 115 27.08 4.84 7.89
C VAL A 115 25.80 5.56 8.33
N LYS A 116 25.91 6.77 8.92
CA LYS A 116 24.75 7.62 9.26
C LYS A 116 23.90 8.01 8.04
N VAL A 117 24.52 8.19 6.87
CA VAL A 117 23.85 8.50 5.60
C VAL A 117 23.22 7.24 5.01
N ASP A 118 23.93 6.11 5.01
CA ASP A 118 23.41 4.83 4.51
C ASP A 118 22.12 4.41 5.24
N TYR A 119 22.07 4.64 6.56
CA TYR A 119 20.93 4.32 7.41
C TYR A 119 20.02 5.53 7.73
N CYS A 120 20.09 6.59 6.94
CA CYS A 120 19.44 7.88 7.22
C CYS A 120 17.91 7.81 7.25
N GLU A 121 17.27 6.95 6.46
CA GLU A 121 15.81 6.91 6.33
C GLU A 121 15.12 5.92 7.28
N PHE A 122 15.87 5.00 7.90
CA PHE A 122 15.32 3.93 8.75
C PHE A 122 15.19 4.34 10.22
N ASN A 123 14.33 3.66 10.98
CA ASN A 123 14.10 3.87 12.42
C ASN A 123 15.20 3.20 13.28
N ILE A 124 16.43 3.66 13.05
CA ILE A 124 17.66 3.18 13.66
C ILE A 124 18.47 4.36 14.21
N ARG A 125 19.26 4.12 15.26
CA ARG A 125 20.18 5.10 15.87
C ARG A 125 21.62 4.62 15.72
N ILE A 126 22.44 5.38 15.01
CA ILE A 126 23.87 5.07 14.82
C ILE A 126 24.72 5.67 15.94
N VAL A 127 25.50 4.86 16.65
CA VAL A 127 26.26 5.25 17.84
C VAL A 127 27.74 4.87 17.70
N PRO A 128 28.66 5.82 17.44
CA PRO A 128 30.09 5.54 17.57
C PRO A 128 30.48 5.38 19.04
N THR A 129 31.27 4.36 19.35
CA THR A 129 31.79 4.10 20.71
C THR A 129 33.23 3.61 20.67
N THR A 130 33.97 3.86 21.76
CA THR A 130 35.37 3.43 21.92
C THR A 130 35.59 2.54 23.14
N SER A 131 34.54 2.21 23.89
CA SER A 131 34.61 1.39 25.11
C SER A 131 33.88 0.06 24.96
N ALA A 132 34.58 -1.04 25.27
CA ALA A 132 33.97 -2.37 25.46
C ALA A 132 32.85 -2.36 26.52
N ASN A 133 33.01 -1.51 27.54
CA ASN A 133 31.98 -1.18 28.51
C ASN A 133 30.83 -0.44 27.81
N GLY A 134 29.81 -1.18 27.40
CA GLY A 134 28.64 -0.68 26.67
C GLY A 134 28.36 -1.39 25.34
N THR A 135 29.17 -2.38 24.93
CA THR A 135 28.96 -3.18 23.71
C THR A 135 29.07 -4.69 23.94
N THR A 136 30.01 -5.13 24.78
CA THR A 136 30.27 -6.56 25.04
C THR A 136 30.26 -6.89 26.53
N ASN A 137 30.84 -6.03 27.38
CA ASN A 137 30.79 -6.19 28.83
C ASN A 137 30.96 -4.86 29.59
N PRO A 138 29.91 -4.29 30.22
CA PRO A 138 28.51 -4.70 30.08
C PRO A 138 28.01 -4.53 28.64
N GLN A 139 27.01 -5.32 28.27
CA GLN A 139 26.27 -5.17 27.02
C GLN A 139 25.52 -3.81 26.97
N PRO A 140 25.06 -3.37 25.78
CA PRO A 140 24.20 -2.21 25.65
C PRO A 140 22.92 -2.35 26.51
N GLY A 141 22.43 -1.21 27.01
CA GLY A 141 21.18 -1.16 27.80
C GLY A 141 19.91 -1.01 26.94
N ASP A 142 20.06 -0.83 25.63
CA ASP A 142 18.94 -0.79 24.68
C ASP A 142 18.35 -2.20 24.47
N ALA A 143 17.07 -2.30 24.12
CA ALA A 143 16.39 -3.59 23.98
C ALA A 143 16.75 -4.34 22.68
N ARG A 144 16.96 -3.59 21.59
CA ARG A 144 17.36 -4.10 20.26
C ARG A 144 18.59 -3.34 19.78
N TRP A 145 19.67 -4.05 19.46
CA TRP A 145 20.94 -3.44 19.06
C TRP A 145 21.79 -4.38 18.20
N GLN A 146 22.76 -3.81 17.50
CA GLN A 146 23.81 -4.53 16.80
C GLN A 146 25.17 -3.87 17.06
N VAL A 147 26.25 -4.64 17.07
CA VAL A 147 27.61 -4.11 17.27
C VAL A 147 28.50 -4.53 16.09
N VAL A 148 28.96 -3.55 15.31
CA VAL A 148 30.03 -3.76 14.34
C VAL A 148 31.37 -3.39 14.97
N GLY A 149 32.24 -4.39 15.18
CA GLY A 149 33.60 -4.23 15.68
C GLY A 149 34.60 -3.90 14.56
N ILE A 150 35.17 -2.70 14.57
CA ILE A 150 36.03 -2.18 13.50
C ILE A 150 37.46 -2.03 14.06
N GLY A 151 38.40 -2.84 13.56
CA GLY A 151 39.80 -2.87 14.02
C GLY A 151 40.79 -2.66 12.89
N SER A 152 42.00 -2.17 13.19
CA SER A 152 43.08 -1.94 12.21
C SER A 152 43.88 -3.21 11.86
N ASP A 153 43.30 -4.39 12.07
CA ASP A 153 43.84 -5.68 11.66
C ASP A 153 43.28 -6.15 10.31
N SER A 154 43.92 -7.17 9.75
CA SER A 154 43.60 -7.77 8.44
C SER A 154 43.23 -9.24 8.57
N SER A 155 42.26 -9.70 7.78
CA SER A 155 41.98 -11.11 7.55
C SER A 155 42.54 -11.54 6.19
N PRO A 156 43.09 -12.77 6.02
CA PRO A 156 43.71 -13.21 4.76
C PRO A 156 42.80 -13.19 3.53
N ASP A 157 41.47 -13.24 3.72
CA ASP A 157 40.49 -13.46 2.66
C ASP A 157 39.21 -12.61 2.77
N LEU A 158 38.99 -11.91 3.89
CA LEU A 158 37.75 -11.19 4.19
C LEU A 158 38.00 -9.72 4.55
N PHE A 159 37.04 -8.86 4.21
CA PHE A 159 36.98 -7.46 4.65
C PHE A 159 36.07 -7.28 5.88
N GLY A 160 35.08 -8.15 6.02
CA GLY A 160 34.18 -8.22 7.16
C GLY A 160 33.47 -9.57 7.23
N ILE A 161 32.70 -9.77 8.30
CA ILE A 161 31.83 -10.92 8.53
C ILE A 161 30.72 -10.55 9.53
N ALA A 162 29.49 -10.97 9.25
CA ALA A 162 28.30 -10.82 10.09
C ALA A 162 27.87 -12.16 10.72
N SER A 163 27.03 -12.12 11.76
CA SER A 163 26.63 -13.31 12.52
C SER A 163 25.78 -14.29 11.70
N ASP A 164 24.81 -13.77 10.94
CA ASP A 164 24.06 -14.49 9.90
C ASP A 164 23.35 -13.48 8.98
N VAL A 165 22.50 -13.96 8.08
CA VAL A 165 21.43 -13.13 7.50
C VAL A 165 20.17 -13.29 8.34
N ASP A 166 19.92 -12.33 9.25
CA ASP A 166 18.76 -12.37 10.17
C ASP A 166 17.45 -12.11 9.43
N THR A 167 16.88 -13.19 8.90
CA THR A 167 15.76 -13.13 7.96
C THR A 167 14.49 -12.69 8.68
N GLY A 168 14.12 -11.41 8.51
CA GLY A 168 12.97 -10.79 9.18
C GLY A 168 13.32 -10.09 10.50
N ASP A 169 14.59 -9.79 10.77
CA ASP A 169 15.03 -9.06 11.99
C ASP A 169 14.65 -9.80 13.29
N ALA A 170 14.67 -11.13 13.27
CA ALA A 170 14.16 -12.00 14.33
C ALA A 170 15.09 -12.08 15.57
N VAL A 171 16.40 -11.84 15.39
CA VAL A 171 17.40 -11.77 16.46
C VAL A 171 17.55 -10.31 16.89
N ALA A 172 17.35 -10.02 18.17
CA ALA A 172 17.35 -8.62 18.64
C ALA A 172 18.76 -8.05 18.93
N GLN A 173 19.80 -8.87 18.85
CA GLN A 173 21.13 -8.62 19.42
C GLN A 173 22.21 -9.38 18.64
N ASP A 174 22.85 -8.69 17.69
CA ASP A 174 23.81 -9.31 16.77
C ASP A 174 25.17 -8.61 16.74
N PHE A 175 26.14 -9.32 16.18
CA PHE A 175 27.53 -8.90 16.06
C PHE A 175 28.03 -9.04 14.64
N ALA A 176 28.81 -8.05 14.22
CA ALA A 176 29.54 -8.02 12.96
C ALA A 176 30.97 -7.53 13.17
N ARG A 177 31.87 -7.84 12.24
CA ARG A 177 33.31 -7.55 12.32
C ARG A 177 33.80 -6.94 11.01
N VAL A 178 34.65 -5.92 11.09
CA VAL A 178 35.34 -5.31 9.93
C VAL A 178 36.84 -5.25 10.17
N PHE A 179 37.59 -5.85 9.25
CA PHE A 179 39.06 -5.92 9.23
C PHE A 179 39.60 -4.77 8.36
N ALA A 180 39.93 -3.62 8.95
CA ALA A 180 40.22 -2.42 8.18
C ALA A 180 41.54 -2.51 7.39
N ASP A 181 42.55 -3.25 7.89
CA ASP A 181 43.81 -3.42 7.15
C ASP A 181 43.71 -4.43 6.00
N SER A 182 42.65 -5.24 5.91
CA SER A 182 42.40 -6.03 4.69
C SER A 182 42.33 -5.15 3.43
N PHE A 183 41.89 -3.89 3.56
CA PHE A 183 41.93 -2.91 2.48
C PHE A 183 43.35 -2.37 2.20
N GLY A 184 44.18 -2.19 3.23
CA GLY A 184 45.57 -1.77 3.10
C GLY A 184 46.43 -2.82 2.43
N VAL A 185 46.32 -4.07 2.89
CA VAL A 185 47.00 -5.25 2.33
C VAL A 185 46.69 -5.44 0.83
N GLU A 186 45.43 -5.28 0.41
CA GLU A 186 45.06 -5.54 -0.98
C GLU A 186 45.18 -4.31 -1.90
N PHE A 187 44.83 -3.11 -1.42
CA PHE A 187 44.71 -1.90 -2.26
C PHE A 187 45.74 -0.81 -1.93
N GLY A 188 46.55 -0.97 -0.88
CA GLY A 188 47.64 -0.07 -0.50
C GLY A 188 48.96 -0.29 -1.27
N GLY A 189 49.05 -1.33 -2.11
CA GLY A 189 50.20 -1.61 -2.97
C GLY A 189 50.41 -0.58 -4.09
N ALA A 190 51.59 -0.57 -4.72
CA ALA A 190 51.95 0.42 -5.74
C ALA A 190 50.96 0.45 -6.94
N GLY A 191 50.35 1.60 -7.18
CA GLY A 191 49.30 1.77 -8.20
C GLY A 191 47.89 1.33 -7.76
N GLY A 192 47.74 0.90 -6.50
CA GLY A 192 46.47 0.54 -5.89
C GLY A 192 45.59 1.72 -5.52
N GLU A 193 44.35 1.40 -5.16
CA GLU A 193 43.27 2.36 -4.95
C GLU A 193 43.31 3.06 -3.58
N LEU A 194 44.21 2.62 -2.69
CA LEU A 194 44.53 3.23 -1.40
C LEU A 194 46.04 3.50 -1.29
N ASN A 195 46.71 3.81 -2.41
CA ASN A 195 48.15 4.05 -2.47
C ASN A 195 48.51 5.46 -2.95
N GLY A 196 49.53 6.08 -2.33
CA GLY A 196 50.07 7.37 -2.76
C GLY A 196 48.99 8.45 -2.81
N ALA A 197 48.87 9.17 -3.94
CA ALA A 197 47.86 10.22 -4.11
C ALA A 197 46.40 9.72 -4.12
N ASN A 198 46.16 8.41 -4.31
CA ASN A 198 44.83 7.81 -4.17
C ASN A 198 44.48 7.54 -2.71
N SER A 199 45.47 7.35 -1.83
CA SER A 199 45.22 7.16 -0.41
C SER A 199 44.74 8.47 0.21
N THR A 200 43.44 8.53 0.49
CA THR A 200 42.77 9.73 0.98
C THR A 200 41.77 9.32 2.06
N LEU A 201 41.55 10.21 3.03
CA LEU A 201 40.60 10.01 4.13
C LEU A 201 39.24 9.53 3.63
N ASP A 202 38.73 10.14 2.55
CA ASP A 202 37.39 9.84 2.02
C ASP A 202 37.31 8.44 1.39
N ARG A 203 38.38 7.97 0.73
CA ARG A 203 38.43 6.65 0.09
C ARG A 203 38.59 5.51 1.10
N TRP A 204 39.39 5.72 2.15
CA TRP A 204 39.45 4.83 3.30
C TRP A 204 38.12 4.80 4.06
N ALA A 205 37.51 5.96 4.29
CA ALA A 205 36.21 6.05 4.95
C ALA A 205 35.11 5.33 4.17
N ASN A 206 35.04 5.51 2.84
CA ASN A 206 34.08 4.80 1.98
C ASN A 206 34.28 3.27 2.03
N ALA A 207 35.53 2.80 2.02
CA ALA A 207 35.83 1.36 2.09
C ALA A 207 35.40 0.73 3.42
N ILE A 208 35.81 1.34 4.54
CA ILE A 208 35.48 0.84 5.88
C ILE A 208 33.97 0.98 6.15
N ALA A 209 33.38 2.14 5.87
CA ALA A 209 31.94 2.37 6.09
C ALA A 209 31.08 1.50 5.17
N GLY A 210 31.44 1.39 3.89
CA GLY A 210 30.70 0.58 2.92
C GLY A 210 30.76 -0.92 3.20
N THR A 211 31.70 -1.40 4.01
CA THR A 211 31.68 -2.76 4.58
C THR A 211 31.00 -2.79 5.96
N THR A 212 31.15 -1.76 6.80
CA THR A 212 30.40 -1.62 8.07
C THR A 212 28.87 -1.69 7.85
N SER A 213 28.35 -0.96 6.85
CA SER A 213 26.94 -1.01 6.45
C SER A 213 26.55 -2.29 5.70
N HIS A 214 27.52 -3.07 5.21
CA HIS A 214 27.28 -4.37 4.57
C HIS A 214 27.08 -5.45 5.63
N GLU A 215 27.98 -5.54 6.60
CA GLU A 215 27.88 -6.55 7.67
C GLU A 215 26.67 -6.26 8.58
N ALA A 216 26.44 -5.01 8.96
CA ALA A 216 25.18 -4.63 9.63
C ALA A 216 23.95 -4.86 8.74
N GLY A 217 24.10 -4.79 7.42
CA GLY A 217 23.04 -5.16 6.48
C GLY A 217 22.65 -6.63 6.58
N HIS A 218 23.61 -7.54 6.75
CA HIS A 218 23.36 -8.96 7.00
C HIS A 218 22.66 -9.20 8.33
N ASP A 219 23.17 -8.60 9.41
CA ASP A 219 22.53 -8.68 10.73
C ASP A 219 21.11 -8.03 10.71
N TYR A 220 20.80 -7.12 9.78
CA TYR A 220 19.43 -6.60 9.53
C TYR A 220 18.67 -7.34 8.39
N GLY A 221 19.09 -8.56 8.03
CA GLY A 221 18.34 -9.46 7.15
C GLY A 221 18.53 -9.30 5.63
N LEU A 222 19.58 -8.59 5.19
CA LEU A 222 19.95 -8.48 3.78
C LEU A 222 20.89 -9.61 3.35
N GLY A 223 20.69 -10.16 2.14
CA GLY A 223 21.62 -11.07 1.48
C GLY A 223 22.37 -10.39 0.33
N HIS A 224 23.45 -11.01 -0.16
CA HIS A 224 24.21 -10.47 -1.30
C HIS A 224 23.38 -10.28 -2.56
N ASN A 225 22.42 -11.19 -2.82
CA ASN A 225 21.47 -11.09 -3.93
C ASN A 225 20.57 -9.85 -3.88
N ASP A 226 20.42 -9.18 -2.74
CA ASP A 226 19.57 -7.98 -2.64
C ASP A 226 20.21 -6.76 -3.32
N SER A 227 21.51 -6.82 -3.62
CA SER A 227 22.18 -5.81 -4.46
C SER A 227 21.87 -5.90 -5.96
N ILE A 228 21.08 -6.87 -6.42
CA ILE A 228 20.72 -6.99 -7.85
C ILE A 228 19.86 -5.79 -8.27
N SER A 229 20.42 -4.94 -9.14
CA SER A 229 19.75 -3.77 -9.70
C SER A 229 18.43 -4.12 -10.39
N LYS A 230 17.39 -3.36 -10.06
CA LYS A 230 16.09 -3.33 -10.72
C LYS A 230 16.08 -2.30 -11.85
N ALA A 231 14.94 -2.15 -12.51
CA ALA A 231 14.79 -1.15 -13.56
C ALA A 231 14.89 0.27 -12.97
N GLY A 232 15.72 1.14 -13.56
CA GLY A 232 15.94 2.51 -13.09
C GLY A 232 17.08 2.69 -12.09
N GLU A 233 17.54 1.61 -11.44
CA GLU A 233 18.73 1.62 -10.59
C GLU A 233 20.03 1.72 -11.40
N ASP A 234 21.13 2.08 -10.74
CA ASP A 234 22.46 2.07 -11.33
C ASP A 234 23.14 0.69 -11.22
N ASP A 235 24.43 0.60 -11.56
CA ASP A 235 25.13 -0.68 -11.62
C ASP A 235 25.22 -1.33 -10.24
N ARG A 236 24.99 -2.66 -10.17
CA ARG A 236 25.04 -3.46 -8.94
C ARG A 236 26.25 -3.17 -8.06
N LYS A 237 27.41 -2.83 -8.63
CA LYS A 237 28.64 -2.53 -7.87
C LYS A 237 28.54 -1.23 -7.06
N SER A 238 27.58 -0.34 -7.34
CA SER A 238 27.23 0.82 -6.51
C SER A 238 26.44 0.43 -5.26
N HIS A 239 25.87 -0.77 -5.21
CA HIS A 239 25.07 -1.22 -4.08
C HIS A 239 25.94 -1.80 -2.95
N ILE A 240 25.57 -1.49 -1.70
CA ILE A 240 26.28 -1.91 -0.47
C ILE A 240 26.37 -3.44 -0.38
N MET A 241 25.27 -4.16 -0.62
CA MET A 241 25.23 -5.63 -0.51
C MET A 241 25.93 -6.38 -1.65
N ALA A 242 26.57 -5.69 -2.61
CA ALA A 242 27.36 -6.38 -3.63
C ALA A 242 28.57 -7.09 -3.01
N SER A 243 28.91 -8.26 -3.55
CA SER A 243 29.96 -9.16 -3.06
C SER A 243 31.05 -9.44 -4.12
N GLY A 244 32.08 -10.19 -3.74
CA GLY A 244 33.19 -10.54 -4.64
C GLY A 244 32.83 -11.58 -5.72
N THR A 245 31.89 -12.48 -5.42
CA THR A 245 31.55 -13.65 -6.27
C THR A 245 30.65 -13.33 -7.45
N GLU A 246 29.83 -12.28 -7.35
CA GLU A 246 28.68 -12.08 -8.26
C GLU A 246 28.90 -10.96 -9.30
N GLY A 247 30.10 -10.88 -9.85
CA GLY A 247 30.49 -9.89 -10.87
C GLY A 247 31.80 -9.14 -10.57
N GLY A 248 32.45 -9.44 -9.45
CA GLY A 248 33.76 -8.91 -9.08
C GLY A 248 33.74 -7.42 -8.71
N LEU A 249 33.46 -7.12 -7.43
CA LEU A 249 33.79 -5.81 -6.87
C LEU A 249 35.29 -5.55 -6.97
N THR A 250 35.68 -4.50 -7.69
CA THR A 250 37.07 -4.06 -7.79
C THR A 250 37.48 -3.20 -6.59
N GLY A 251 38.77 -2.89 -6.45
CA GLY A 251 39.23 -1.90 -5.47
C GLY A 251 38.56 -0.53 -5.68
N ALA A 252 38.37 -0.10 -6.94
CA ALA A 252 37.67 1.14 -7.28
C ALA A 252 36.21 1.13 -6.83
N ASP A 253 35.54 -0.02 -6.92
CA ASP A 253 34.16 -0.19 -6.44
C ASP A 253 34.03 -0.23 -4.92
N ARG A 254 35.09 -0.62 -4.20
CA ARG A 254 35.09 -0.66 -2.72
C ARG A 254 35.34 0.72 -2.10
N VAL A 255 36.12 1.58 -2.75
CA VAL A 255 36.50 2.92 -2.22
C VAL A 255 35.57 4.06 -2.67
N LYS A 256 34.54 3.78 -3.48
CA LYS A 256 33.48 4.74 -3.84
C LYS A 256 32.38 4.75 -2.79
N ASN A 257 31.66 5.88 -2.68
CA ASN A 257 30.47 5.96 -1.84
C ASN A 257 29.34 5.13 -2.48
N ARG A 258 28.99 4.00 -1.85
CA ARG A 258 27.89 3.10 -2.23
C ARG A 258 26.58 3.52 -1.54
N HIS A 259 25.47 2.84 -1.87
CA HIS A 259 24.16 3.01 -1.23
C HIS A 259 23.41 1.68 -1.20
N PHE A 260 22.28 1.58 -0.49
CA PHE A 260 21.40 0.41 -0.63
C PHE A 260 20.67 0.45 -1.98
N SER A 261 20.40 -0.74 -2.54
CA SER A 261 19.48 -0.88 -3.68
C SER A 261 18.04 -0.66 -3.23
N ASP A 262 17.13 -0.50 -4.19
CA ASP A 262 15.68 -0.49 -3.97
C ASP A 262 15.20 -1.76 -3.25
N THR A 263 15.79 -2.92 -3.56
CA THR A 263 15.45 -4.19 -2.88
C THR A 263 15.98 -4.25 -1.46
N SER A 264 17.22 -3.79 -1.22
CA SER A 264 17.78 -3.71 0.13
C SER A 264 17.05 -2.68 0.99
N PHE A 265 16.68 -1.54 0.42
CA PHE A 265 15.94 -0.50 1.14
C PHE A 265 14.54 -1.00 1.52
N GLU A 266 13.80 -1.61 0.60
CA GLU A 266 12.46 -2.15 0.85
C GLU A 266 12.47 -3.21 1.97
N LYS A 267 13.50 -4.06 2.03
CA LYS A 267 13.73 -5.02 3.13
C LYS A 267 14.09 -4.34 4.46
N LEU A 268 15.03 -3.39 4.46
CA LEU A 268 15.38 -2.65 5.69
C LEU A 268 14.17 -1.85 6.21
N ALA A 269 13.36 -1.26 5.33
CA ALA A 269 12.15 -0.53 5.69
C ALA A 269 11.11 -1.45 6.38
N ALA A 270 11.00 -2.71 5.94
CA ALA A 270 10.20 -3.73 6.61
C ALA A 270 10.79 -4.14 7.97
N ASN A 271 12.07 -4.51 7.98
CA ASN A 271 12.76 -5.09 9.13
C ASN A 271 12.95 -4.09 10.30
N ILE A 272 13.57 -2.93 10.04
CA ILE A 272 13.91 -1.93 11.07
C ILE A 272 12.99 -0.70 11.05
N GLY A 273 12.02 -0.63 10.13
CA GLY A 273 11.08 0.48 10.00
C GLY A 273 11.66 1.75 9.38
N LEU A 274 10.79 2.68 8.99
CA LEU A 274 11.17 4.02 8.50
C LEU A 274 11.07 5.08 9.61
N TYR A 275 12.05 5.99 9.67
CA TYR A 275 12.10 7.06 10.67
C TYR A 275 10.93 8.04 10.51
N GLU A 276 10.69 8.50 9.28
CA GLU A 276 9.55 9.36 8.97
C GLU A 276 8.36 8.49 8.56
N GLN A 277 7.24 8.58 9.27
CA GLN A 277 6.02 7.82 8.96
C GLN A 277 5.14 8.54 7.92
N THR A 278 5.22 9.86 7.86
CA THR A 278 4.50 10.68 6.87
C THR A 278 5.33 11.90 6.49
N VAL A 279 5.56 12.10 5.19
CA VAL A 279 6.24 13.26 4.60
C VAL A 279 5.26 13.99 3.71
N SER A 280 5.09 15.30 3.87
CA SER A 280 4.03 16.02 3.16
C SER A 280 4.40 17.43 2.77
N ASN A 281 4.00 17.81 1.56
CA ASN A 281 4.12 19.14 0.99
C ASN A 281 2.76 19.65 0.48
N TRP A 282 2.60 20.97 0.49
CA TRP A 282 1.39 21.66 0.06
C TRP A 282 1.72 22.93 -0.71
N ASP A 283 1.02 23.15 -1.83
CA ASP A 283 0.92 24.46 -2.48
C ASP A 283 -0.34 25.17 -1.98
N PHE A 284 -0.15 26.11 -1.05
CA PHE A 284 -1.22 26.91 -0.48
C PHE A 284 -1.29 28.29 -1.14
N ILE A 285 -2.49 28.87 -1.18
CA ILE A 285 -2.71 30.27 -1.53
C ILE A 285 -3.08 31.02 -0.24
N ASN A 286 -2.60 32.26 -0.04
CA ASN A 286 -3.15 33.15 0.99
C ASN A 286 -4.50 33.72 0.52
N PRO A 287 -5.65 33.29 1.07
CA PRO A 287 -6.97 33.71 0.60
C PRO A 287 -7.37 35.12 1.10
N ASN A 288 -6.53 35.79 1.89
CA ASN A 288 -6.85 37.08 2.50
C ASN A 288 -6.42 38.26 1.62
N SER A 289 -7.05 39.41 1.82
CA SER A 289 -6.64 40.71 1.25
C SER A 289 -5.41 41.34 1.94
N THR A 290 -4.80 40.63 2.90
CA THR A 290 -3.74 41.12 3.78
C THR A 290 -2.56 40.15 3.72
N ALA A 291 -1.33 40.70 3.71
CA ALA A 291 -0.12 39.89 3.78
C ALA A 291 -0.01 39.17 5.14
N ALA A 292 0.41 37.91 5.09
CA ALA A 292 0.66 37.08 6.26
C ALA A 292 2.16 36.98 6.51
N ASN A 293 2.60 37.08 7.78
CA ASN A 293 4.00 36.94 8.20
C ASN A 293 4.22 35.80 9.21
N GLY A 294 3.23 34.91 9.35
CA GLY A 294 3.34 33.67 10.11
C GLY A 294 2.33 32.64 9.62
N PHE A 295 2.72 31.37 9.69
CA PHE A 295 1.89 30.24 9.25
C PHE A 295 2.01 29.06 10.23
N THR A 296 0.87 28.47 10.57
CA THR A 296 0.79 27.28 11.43
C THR A 296 -0.07 26.22 10.76
N ILE A 297 0.36 24.96 10.82
CA ILE A 297 -0.49 23.79 10.58
C ILE A 297 -0.78 23.13 11.93
N THR A 298 -2.05 22.81 12.17
CA THR A 298 -2.48 22.01 13.33
C THR A 298 -2.67 20.57 12.89
N VAL A 299 -2.03 19.63 13.58
CA VAL A 299 -2.10 18.19 13.30
C VAL A 299 -2.59 17.40 14.52
N LEU A 300 -3.22 16.27 14.24
CA LEU A 300 -3.72 15.32 15.23
C LEU A 300 -2.94 14.00 15.11
N VAL A 301 -2.46 13.49 16.23
CA VAL A 301 -1.65 12.26 16.33
C VAL A 301 -2.29 11.32 17.34
N VAL A 302 -2.41 10.03 17.01
CA VAL A 302 -2.95 9.03 17.95
C VAL A 302 -2.05 8.93 19.20
N PRO A 303 -2.60 8.89 20.43
CA PRO A 303 -1.77 8.94 21.64
C PRO A 303 -0.74 7.82 21.76
N SER A 304 -1.01 6.66 21.18
CA SER A 304 -0.10 5.50 21.11
C SER A 304 1.16 5.73 20.25
N ALA A 305 1.11 6.64 19.27
CA ALA A 305 2.27 6.97 18.43
C ALA A 305 3.27 7.93 19.11
N GLY A 306 2.94 8.44 20.30
CA GLY A 306 3.79 9.38 21.04
C GLY A 306 3.75 10.81 20.47
N ALA A 307 4.80 11.58 20.75
CA ALA A 307 4.91 12.96 20.28
C ALA A 307 5.63 13.02 18.92
N PRO A 308 5.08 13.74 17.91
CA PRO A 308 5.74 13.90 16.62
C PRO A 308 7.04 14.70 16.78
N THR A 309 8.12 14.18 16.19
CA THR A 309 9.39 14.92 16.04
C THR A 309 9.61 15.31 14.59
N LYS A 310 10.37 16.39 14.36
CA LYS A 310 10.66 16.92 13.04
C LYS A 310 11.71 16.05 12.35
N GLY A 311 11.39 15.51 11.18
CA GLY A 311 12.37 14.95 10.26
C GLY A 311 12.72 15.94 9.15
N SER A 312 12.40 15.58 7.91
CA SER A 312 12.66 16.39 6.71
C SER A 312 11.78 17.65 6.67
N MET A 313 12.24 18.66 5.92
CA MET A 313 11.51 19.91 5.72
C MET A 313 11.84 20.47 4.34
N TYR A 314 10.83 20.99 3.64
CA TYR A 314 11.04 21.70 2.40
C TYR A 314 11.81 23.01 2.65
N THR A 315 12.98 23.15 2.02
CA THR A 315 13.85 24.33 2.12
C THR A 315 14.14 24.99 0.76
N GLY A 316 13.51 24.51 -0.32
CA GLY A 316 13.53 25.16 -1.63
C GLY A 316 12.99 26.60 -1.67
N SER A 317 13.12 27.23 -2.84
CA SER A 317 12.89 28.67 -3.05
C SER A 317 11.41 29.10 -3.09
N LEU A 318 10.47 28.15 -3.06
CA LEU A 318 9.02 28.43 -3.06
C LEU A 318 8.42 28.61 -1.64
N SER A 319 9.24 28.44 -0.59
CA SER A 319 8.83 28.63 0.80
C SER A 319 9.31 29.97 1.37
N PRO A 320 8.49 30.70 2.15
CA PRO A 320 8.92 31.87 2.92
C PRO A 320 9.81 31.55 4.14
N TRP A 321 9.96 30.27 4.49
CA TRP A 321 10.54 29.80 5.76
C TRP A 321 11.62 28.72 5.58
N ASN A 322 12.54 28.64 6.53
CA ASN A 322 13.65 27.66 6.55
C ASN A 322 13.55 26.64 7.70
N ASN A 323 12.70 26.86 8.71
CA ASN A 323 12.60 25.95 9.85
C ASN A 323 11.14 25.78 10.35
N VAL A 324 10.89 24.73 11.12
CA VAL A 324 9.63 24.52 11.84
C VAL A 324 9.89 24.25 13.32
N SER A 325 8.95 24.67 14.16
CA SER A 325 8.88 24.28 15.58
C SER A 325 7.57 23.55 15.84
N ILE A 326 7.63 22.44 16.57
CA ILE A 326 6.48 21.60 16.94
C ILE A 326 6.18 21.81 18.42
N SER A 327 4.92 22.05 18.77
CA SER A 327 4.47 22.23 20.16
C SER A 327 3.13 21.55 20.41
N ALA A 328 2.96 20.89 21.56
CA ALA A 328 1.67 20.33 21.98
C ALA A 328 0.61 21.42 22.21
N ASP A 329 -0.65 21.10 21.89
CA ASP A 329 -1.80 22.02 21.90
C ASP A 329 -3.09 21.32 22.40
N GLY A 330 -2.94 20.44 23.40
CA GLY A 330 -4.03 19.70 24.03
C GLY A 330 -4.43 18.42 23.29
N SER A 331 -5.71 18.06 23.35
CA SER A 331 -6.29 16.90 22.68
C SER A 331 -7.65 17.23 22.07
N GLU A 332 -8.08 16.43 21.09
CA GLU A 332 -9.34 16.59 20.38
C GLU A 332 -9.98 15.23 20.10
N MET A 333 -11.29 15.13 20.28
CA MET A 333 -12.06 13.95 19.87
C MET A 333 -12.53 14.15 18.43
N LEU A 334 -12.02 13.35 17.51
CA LEU A 334 -12.41 13.35 16.10
C LEU A 334 -13.01 11.98 15.76
N GLN A 335 -14.28 12.00 15.32
CA GLN A 335 -15.02 10.79 14.88
C GLN A 335 -15.00 9.62 15.90
N GLY A 336 -14.97 9.94 17.20
CA GLY A 336 -14.98 8.96 18.31
C GLY A 336 -13.60 8.52 18.81
N VAL A 337 -12.52 8.87 18.10
CA VAL A 337 -11.13 8.62 18.53
C VAL A 337 -10.57 9.90 19.18
N ASN A 338 -9.84 9.75 20.29
CA ASN A 338 -9.14 10.85 20.95
C ASN A 338 -7.71 10.99 20.43
N TYR A 339 -7.37 12.16 19.91
CA TYR A 339 -6.06 12.49 19.37
C TYR A 339 -5.34 13.52 20.23
N ASN A 340 -4.01 13.43 20.32
CA ASN A 340 -3.17 14.52 20.80
C ASN A 340 -3.02 15.55 19.69
N ARG A 341 -3.20 16.84 20.02
CA ARG A 341 -3.10 17.94 19.06
C ARG A 341 -1.75 18.63 19.15
N TYR A 342 -1.14 18.90 18.01
CA TYR A 342 0.15 19.58 17.90
C TYR A 342 0.07 20.72 16.88
N ARG A 343 0.83 21.78 17.12
CA ARG A 343 0.99 22.93 16.22
C ARG A 343 2.39 22.92 15.62
N ILE A 344 2.45 22.89 14.29
CA ILE A 344 3.65 23.01 13.48
C ILE A 344 3.72 24.46 13.01
N ASN A 345 4.56 25.28 13.65
CA ASN A 345 4.74 26.67 13.27
C ASN A 345 5.92 26.78 12.31
N PHE A 346 5.71 27.42 11.16
CA PHE A 346 6.78 27.72 10.21
C PHE A 346 7.52 29.00 10.67
N THR A 347 8.84 28.90 10.67
CA THR A 347 9.78 29.79 11.38
C THR A 347 11.05 29.99 10.56
N ASP A 348 11.95 30.86 11.04
CA ASP A 348 13.15 31.29 10.31
C ASP A 348 12.82 31.92 8.92
N PRO A 349 12.35 33.18 8.90
CA PRO A 349 12.03 33.92 7.68
C PRO A 349 13.19 34.00 6.69
N LYS A 350 12.95 33.65 5.41
CA LYS A 350 13.96 33.71 4.35
C LYS A 350 13.46 34.37 3.07
N GLY A 351 14.37 34.95 2.29
CA GLY A 351 14.07 35.43 0.93
C GLY A 351 13.68 34.26 0.02
N TRP A 352 12.61 34.45 -0.76
CA TRP A 352 11.96 33.39 -1.54
C TRP A 352 11.38 33.95 -2.86
N ALA A 353 10.91 33.09 -3.75
CA ALA A 353 10.62 33.45 -5.14
C ALA A 353 9.47 34.47 -5.30
N ASN A 354 8.45 34.43 -4.43
CA ASN A 354 7.20 35.17 -4.62
C ASN A 354 7.00 36.33 -3.61
N GLY A 355 7.96 36.65 -2.74
CA GLY A 355 7.74 37.68 -1.72
C GLY A 355 8.93 38.05 -0.84
N SER A 356 8.66 38.92 0.14
CA SER A 356 9.58 39.33 1.20
C SER A 356 9.82 38.19 2.20
N ALA A 357 10.91 38.28 2.98
CA ALA A 357 11.31 37.19 3.87
C ALA A 357 10.25 36.86 4.93
N GLY A 358 9.77 35.61 4.95
CA GLY A 358 8.69 35.15 5.83
C GLY A 358 7.31 35.76 5.56
N GLU A 359 7.13 36.51 4.48
CA GLU A 359 5.88 37.21 4.15
C GLU A 359 5.23 36.64 2.89
N VAL A 360 3.95 36.26 3.00
CA VAL A 360 3.09 35.82 1.90
C VAL A 360 2.07 36.91 1.59
N GLY A 361 2.16 37.51 0.40
CA GLY A 361 1.24 38.54 -0.06
C GLY A 361 -0.22 38.08 -0.20
N ALA A 362 -1.14 39.03 -0.38
CA ALA A 362 -2.55 38.76 -0.60
C ALA A 362 -2.78 38.01 -1.94
N GLY A 363 -3.48 36.87 -1.92
CA GLY A 363 -3.71 36.03 -3.11
C GLY A 363 -2.45 35.36 -3.66
N VAL A 364 -1.33 35.35 -2.92
CA VAL A 364 -0.05 34.77 -3.36
C VAL A 364 0.02 33.28 -2.98
N GLU A 365 0.55 32.49 -3.90
CA GLU A 365 0.85 31.06 -3.73
C GLU A 365 2.22 30.85 -3.06
N PHE A 366 2.28 29.92 -2.10
CA PHE A 366 3.47 29.56 -1.34
C PHE A 366 3.51 28.05 -1.08
N HIS A 367 4.73 27.50 -1.11
CA HIS A 367 4.97 26.08 -0.90
C HIS A 367 5.52 25.84 0.51
N VAL A 368 5.06 24.79 1.18
CA VAL A 368 5.54 24.38 2.50
C VAL A 368 5.54 22.86 2.59
N GLY A 369 6.45 22.31 3.40
CA GLY A 369 6.56 20.86 3.55
C GLY A 369 7.28 20.44 4.83
N VAL A 370 6.83 19.34 5.43
CA VAL A 370 7.42 18.74 6.63
C VAL A 370 7.19 17.22 6.64
N GLY A 371 8.21 16.47 7.06
CA GLY A 371 8.07 15.08 7.44
C GLY A 371 8.16 14.90 8.96
N LEU A 372 7.37 13.92 9.46
CA LEU A 372 7.21 13.64 10.89
C LEU A 372 7.38 12.15 11.19
N THR A 373 7.84 11.87 12.41
CA THR A 373 8.07 10.51 12.92
C THR A 373 6.81 9.74 13.31
N THR A 374 5.62 10.32 13.14
CA THR A 374 4.32 9.68 13.41
C THR A 374 3.41 9.84 12.21
N ALA A 375 2.42 8.95 12.06
CA ALA A 375 1.25 9.27 11.25
C ALA A 375 0.51 10.46 11.90
N TYR A 376 -0.15 11.28 11.08
CA TYR A 376 -0.88 12.45 11.56
C TYR A 376 -1.99 12.88 10.59
N ILE A 377 -3.09 13.38 11.14
CA ILE A 377 -4.17 14.03 10.36
C ILE A 377 -3.93 15.54 10.37
N VAL A 378 -3.88 16.17 9.20
CA VAL A 378 -3.90 17.64 9.11
C VAL A 378 -5.31 18.15 9.45
N ARG A 379 -5.44 18.94 10.51
CA ARG A 379 -6.74 19.37 11.04
C ARG A 379 -7.14 20.78 10.62
N ALA A 380 -6.19 21.71 10.60
CA ALA A 380 -6.43 23.11 10.26
C ALA A 380 -5.15 23.82 9.83
N THR A 381 -5.28 24.95 9.15
CA THR A 381 -4.19 25.88 8.86
C THR A 381 -4.53 27.28 9.39
N GLU A 382 -3.52 28.05 9.80
CA GLU A 382 -3.68 29.44 10.22
C GLU A 382 -2.64 30.32 9.53
N LEU A 383 -3.08 31.43 8.94
CA LEU A 383 -2.21 32.53 8.53
C LEU A 383 -2.33 33.67 9.54
N ARG A 384 -1.21 34.35 9.82
CA ARG A 384 -1.12 35.43 10.81
C ARG A 384 -0.54 36.70 10.23
N SER A 385 -1.00 37.84 10.70
CA SER A 385 -0.41 39.16 10.44
C SER A 385 -0.06 39.80 11.79
N GLY A 386 1.22 39.80 12.11
CA GLY A 386 1.71 40.02 13.48
C GLY A 386 1.20 38.91 14.41
N THR A 387 0.60 39.30 15.54
CA THR A 387 0.00 38.35 16.50
C THR A 387 -1.41 37.89 16.10
N THR A 388 -2.04 38.55 15.13
CA THR A 388 -3.45 38.36 14.77
C THR A 388 -3.62 37.25 13.74
N VAL A 389 -4.51 36.29 14.02
CA VAL A 389 -4.94 35.28 13.04
C VAL A 389 -5.83 35.95 11.99
N LEU A 390 -5.56 35.70 10.71
CA LEU A 390 -6.35 36.21 9.60
C LEU A 390 -7.65 35.40 9.43
N GLY A 391 -8.72 36.04 8.95
CA GLY A 391 -10.07 35.46 8.96
C GLY A 391 -10.35 34.38 7.90
N LEU A 392 -9.48 34.22 6.90
CA LEU A 392 -9.57 33.15 5.90
C LEU A 392 -8.30 32.29 5.93
N HIS A 393 -8.47 30.99 5.70
CA HIS A 393 -7.43 29.97 5.83
C HIS A 393 -7.24 29.17 4.54
N PRO A 394 -5.98 28.81 4.18
CA PRO A 394 -5.72 27.86 3.11
C PRO A 394 -6.51 26.56 3.29
N ARG A 395 -7.04 26.03 2.18
CA ARG A 395 -7.82 24.79 2.20
C ARG A 395 -6.91 23.60 2.38
N VAL A 396 -7.33 22.65 3.20
CA VAL A 396 -6.57 21.44 3.47
C VAL A 396 -7.53 20.28 3.71
N VAL A 397 -7.10 19.09 3.32
CA VAL A 397 -7.74 17.83 3.64
C VAL A 397 -6.87 17.11 4.67
N GLY A 398 -7.48 16.58 5.72
CA GLY A 398 -6.82 15.66 6.63
C GLY A 398 -6.71 14.28 6.00
N TYR A 399 -5.65 13.53 6.29
CA TYR A 399 -5.49 12.16 5.83
C TYR A 399 -4.77 11.33 6.90
N THR A 400 -5.13 10.06 7.04
CA THR A 400 -4.34 9.10 7.84
C THR A 400 -4.44 7.67 7.27
N VAL A 401 -3.43 6.86 7.58
CA VAL A 401 -3.38 5.42 7.36
C VAL A 401 -3.59 4.61 8.64
N ASP A 402 -4.00 5.25 9.75
CA ASP A 402 -4.41 4.56 10.97
C ASP A 402 -5.75 3.81 10.72
N GLY A 403 -5.77 2.49 10.90
CA GLY A 403 -6.96 1.67 10.58
C GLY A 403 -7.23 1.53 9.08
N SER A 404 -6.19 1.63 8.25
CA SER A 404 -6.23 1.66 6.78
C SER A 404 -6.62 0.37 6.07
N PHE A 405 -6.67 -0.78 6.75
CA PHE A 405 -7.03 -2.04 6.12
C PHE A 405 -8.52 -2.34 6.30
N ASP A 406 -9.23 -2.58 5.19
CA ASP A 406 -10.59 -3.10 5.20
C ASP A 406 -10.57 -4.64 5.19
N PRO A 407 -10.93 -5.33 6.30
CA PRO A 407 -10.93 -6.79 6.37
C PRO A 407 -12.00 -7.46 5.50
N GLU A 408 -12.96 -6.71 4.93
CA GLU A 408 -13.97 -7.28 4.02
C GLU A 408 -13.47 -7.37 2.58
N SER A 409 -12.58 -6.46 2.18
CA SER A 409 -12.14 -6.32 0.79
C SER A 409 -10.63 -6.50 0.58
N GLY A 410 -9.83 -6.48 1.64
CA GLY A 410 -8.37 -6.40 1.58
C GLY A 410 -7.87 -5.02 1.13
N ASP A 411 -8.71 -3.98 1.07
CA ASP A 411 -8.30 -2.65 0.60
C ASP A 411 -7.49 -1.90 1.66
N PHE A 412 -6.25 -1.55 1.32
CA PHE A 412 -5.43 -0.60 2.06
C PHE A 412 -5.72 0.80 1.54
N HIS A 413 -6.32 1.64 2.37
CA HIS A 413 -6.78 2.98 1.99
C HIS A 413 -6.21 4.05 2.91
N VAL A 414 -6.13 5.28 2.40
CA VAL A 414 -6.00 6.46 3.23
C VAL A 414 -7.39 7.01 3.54
N SER A 415 -7.68 7.20 4.83
CA SER A 415 -8.90 7.86 5.29
C SER A 415 -8.73 9.36 5.15
N LEU A 416 -9.49 9.97 4.24
CA LEU A 416 -9.56 11.42 4.02
C LEU A 416 -10.62 12.03 4.95
N VAL A 417 -10.30 13.14 5.58
CA VAL A 417 -11.16 13.85 6.54
C VAL A 417 -11.26 15.32 6.14
N ASN A 418 -12.49 15.82 6.02
CA ASN A 418 -12.75 17.25 5.89
C ASN A 418 -12.95 17.87 7.27
N GLY A 419 -12.38 19.06 7.47
CA GLY A 419 -12.49 19.78 8.74
C GLY A 419 -13.83 20.50 8.95
N ASP A 420 -14.56 20.78 7.86
CA ASP A 420 -15.80 21.55 7.81
C ASP A 420 -16.83 20.87 6.88
N PRO A 421 -17.78 20.07 7.44
CA PRO A 421 -18.68 19.26 6.62
C PRO A 421 -19.76 20.05 5.87
N ASP A 422 -19.97 21.33 6.22
CA ASP A 422 -20.88 22.21 5.50
C ASP A 422 -20.25 22.78 4.21
N ALA A 423 -18.93 22.60 4.02
CA ALA A 423 -18.16 22.98 2.84
C ALA A 423 -17.42 21.77 2.23
N PRO A 424 -18.08 20.95 1.40
CA PRO A 424 -17.48 19.74 0.81
C PRO A 424 -16.25 20.05 -0.06
N LEU A 425 -15.19 19.28 0.12
CA LEU A 425 -13.99 19.35 -0.71
C LEU A 425 -14.04 18.31 -1.84
N ILE A 426 -13.40 18.60 -2.96
CA ILE A 426 -13.22 17.65 -4.08
C ILE A 426 -11.71 17.41 -4.25
N MET A 427 -11.27 16.18 -4.04
CA MET A 427 -9.93 15.74 -4.44
C MET A 427 -9.97 15.21 -5.88
N SER A 428 -9.07 15.68 -6.74
CA SER A 428 -8.97 15.35 -8.16
C SER A 428 -7.49 15.27 -8.59
N ASP A 429 -7.24 14.96 -9.86
CA ASP A 429 -5.88 14.80 -10.43
C ASP A 429 -5.02 13.81 -9.62
N ILE A 430 -5.66 12.75 -9.11
CA ILE A 430 -5.05 11.78 -8.20
C ILE A 430 -4.07 10.90 -8.97
N GLU A 431 -2.81 10.90 -8.53
CA GLU A 431 -1.76 9.99 -8.99
C GLU A 431 -1.14 9.31 -7.76
N ILE A 432 -1.09 7.98 -7.77
CA ILE A 432 -0.57 7.16 -6.66
C ILE A 432 0.57 6.30 -7.20
N LEU A 433 1.73 6.39 -6.55
CA LEU A 433 2.94 5.64 -6.92
C LEU A 433 3.39 4.78 -5.73
N HIS A 434 3.60 3.49 -5.97
CA HIS A 434 4.27 2.57 -5.06
C HIS A 434 5.77 2.69 -5.29
N LEU A 435 6.51 3.16 -4.28
CA LEU A 435 7.92 3.51 -4.40
C LEU A 435 8.80 2.65 -3.46
N PRO A 436 10.02 2.28 -3.92
CA PRO A 436 11.01 1.60 -3.08
C PRO A 436 11.62 2.49 -2.00
N ARG A 437 11.69 3.80 -2.24
CA ARG A 437 12.44 4.79 -1.44
C ARG A 437 11.64 6.08 -1.26
N THR A 438 12.03 6.91 -0.30
CA THR A 438 11.42 8.23 -0.10
C THR A 438 11.89 9.21 -1.16
N VAL A 439 10.96 9.84 -1.88
CA VAL A 439 11.26 11.00 -2.73
C VAL A 439 11.73 12.14 -1.82
N ALA A 440 12.82 12.82 -2.21
CA ALA A 440 13.33 13.97 -1.48
C ALA A 440 12.24 15.04 -1.32
N ILE A 441 12.07 15.58 -0.11
CA ILE A 441 11.00 16.55 0.18
C ILE A 441 11.09 17.82 -0.66
N ASP A 442 12.29 18.24 -1.08
CA ASP A 442 12.48 19.39 -1.98
C ASP A 442 12.04 19.14 -3.43
N GLU A 443 11.85 17.87 -3.82
CA GLU A 443 11.36 17.43 -5.14
C GLU A 443 9.87 17.05 -5.13
N MET A 444 9.21 17.08 -3.96
CA MET A 444 7.75 16.95 -3.82
C MET A 444 7.04 18.27 -4.21
N VAL A 445 7.26 18.69 -5.45
CA VAL A 445 6.78 19.94 -6.06
C VAL A 445 6.19 19.67 -7.46
N PRO A 446 5.39 20.59 -8.03
CA PRO A 446 4.89 20.44 -9.40
C PRO A 446 6.03 20.30 -10.42
N GLY A 447 6.08 19.16 -11.10
CA GLY A 447 7.14 18.85 -12.08
C GLY A 447 8.51 18.54 -11.45
N GLY A 448 8.57 18.31 -10.14
CA GLY A 448 9.75 17.75 -9.47
C GLY A 448 10.04 16.32 -9.91
N LYS A 449 11.26 15.85 -9.64
CA LYS A 449 11.76 14.55 -10.08
C LYS A 449 11.52 13.47 -9.03
N LEU A 450 11.31 12.23 -9.48
CA LEU A 450 11.40 11.08 -8.59
C LEU A 450 12.88 10.77 -8.33
N VAL A 451 13.45 11.42 -7.31
CA VAL A 451 14.80 11.18 -6.80
C VAL A 451 14.80 11.11 -5.28
N GLY A 452 15.71 10.29 -4.73
CA GLY A 452 15.92 10.17 -3.28
C GLY A 452 16.66 11.35 -2.67
N GLN A 453 16.86 11.35 -1.35
CA GLN A 453 17.67 12.37 -0.64
C GLN A 453 19.14 12.34 -1.06
N ASP A 454 19.62 11.19 -1.54
CA ASP A 454 20.90 10.97 -2.22
C ASP A 454 20.95 11.61 -3.63
N GLY A 455 19.82 12.03 -4.20
CA GLY A 455 19.70 12.53 -5.56
C GLY A 455 19.75 11.44 -6.65
N LEU A 456 19.66 10.17 -6.28
CA LEU A 456 19.54 9.05 -7.22
C LEU A 456 18.10 8.94 -7.74
N PRO A 457 17.90 8.53 -9.01
CA PRO A 457 16.57 8.22 -9.53
C PRO A 457 15.83 7.18 -8.67
N ILE A 458 14.51 7.34 -8.60
CA ILE A 458 13.57 6.37 -8.07
C ILE A 458 12.60 6.00 -9.21
N GLU A 459 12.62 4.74 -9.62
CA GLU A 459 11.57 4.20 -10.48
C GLU A 459 10.45 3.63 -9.58
N PRO A 460 9.17 3.97 -9.82
CA PRO A 460 8.07 3.35 -9.09
C PRO A 460 8.00 1.84 -9.37
N TRP A 461 7.77 1.04 -8.32
CA TRP A 461 7.38 -0.36 -8.48
C TRP A 461 6.09 -0.51 -9.31
N LYS A 462 5.15 0.42 -9.09
CA LYS A 462 3.83 0.42 -9.73
C LYS A 462 3.23 1.82 -9.67
N ALA A 463 2.59 2.25 -10.76
CA ALA A 463 1.57 3.29 -10.69
C ALA A 463 0.22 2.64 -10.35
N TRP A 464 -0.43 3.08 -9.28
CA TRP A 464 -1.70 2.55 -8.81
C TRP A 464 -2.86 3.41 -9.32
N ASP A 465 -3.80 2.79 -10.01
CA ASP A 465 -5.08 3.41 -10.39
C ASP A 465 -6.14 2.95 -9.38
N PRO A 466 -6.65 3.84 -8.51
CA PRO A 466 -7.72 3.51 -7.56
C PRO A 466 -9.10 3.40 -8.23
N GLY A 467 -9.21 3.65 -9.55
CA GLY A 467 -10.48 3.81 -10.27
C GLY A 467 -11.23 5.11 -9.93
N GLN A 468 -10.85 5.77 -8.83
CA GLN A 468 -11.41 7.01 -8.32
C GLN A 468 -10.75 8.23 -8.99
N LYS A 469 -11.33 8.73 -10.08
CA LYS A 469 -10.81 9.93 -10.78
C LYS A 469 -10.97 11.24 -10.00
N ALA A 470 -11.97 11.27 -9.11
CA ALA A 470 -12.19 12.33 -8.14
C ALA A 470 -12.93 11.74 -6.93
N VAL A 471 -12.72 12.34 -5.77
CA VAL A 471 -13.33 11.95 -4.50
C VAL A 471 -13.95 13.18 -3.87
N GLU A 472 -15.27 13.16 -3.65
CA GLU A 472 -15.96 14.19 -2.87
C GLU A 472 -15.85 13.84 -1.38
N ILE A 473 -15.53 14.85 -0.55
CA ILE A 473 -15.18 14.71 0.85
C ILE A 473 -16.07 15.68 1.64
N THR A 474 -17.27 15.23 1.98
CA THR A 474 -18.19 15.98 2.85
C THR A 474 -17.65 15.96 4.29
N ASP A 475 -17.63 14.80 4.94
CA ASP A 475 -17.04 14.58 6.28
C ASP A 475 -15.81 13.66 6.15
N ARG A 476 -16.02 12.48 5.55
CA ARG A 476 -14.97 11.48 5.30
C ARG A 476 -15.10 10.83 3.92
N ALA A 477 -13.98 10.39 3.38
CA ALA A 477 -13.92 9.50 2.22
C ALA A 477 -12.69 8.60 2.31
N ASN A 478 -12.72 7.46 1.62
CA ASN A 478 -11.56 6.56 1.54
C ASN A 478 -10.98 6.63 0.12
N LEU A 479 -9.65 6.72 0.02
CA LEU A 479 -8.90 6.60 -1.23
C LEU A 479 -8.06 5.32 -1.17
N SER A 480 -8.36 4.37 -2.05
CA SER A 480 -7.62 3.10 -2.13
C SER A 480 -6.17 3.36 -2.55
N LEU A 481 -5.23 2.88 -1.75
CA LEU A 481 -3.78 2.94 -2.01
C LEU A 481 -3.22 1.60 -2.50
N GLY A 482 -3.94 0.49 -2.34
CA GLY A 482 -3.54 -0.85 -2.74
C GLY A 482 -4.50 -1.88 -2.19
N ASN A 483 -4.41 -3.14 -2.64
CA ASN A 483 -5.26 -4.22 -2.12
C ASN A 483 -4.43 -5.47 -1.84
N LEU A 484 -4.62 -6.12 -0.69
CA LEU A 484 -3.79 -7.20 -0.15
C LEU A 484 -3.67 -8.43 -1.06
N SER A 485 -4.65 -8.67 -1.94
CA SER A 485 -4.56 -9.69 -3.01
C SER A 485 -3.45 -9.43 -4.05
N ASN A 486 -2.88 -8.22 -4.10
CA ASN A 486 -1.76 -7.89 -4.99
C ASN A 486 -0.43 -8.33 -4.36
N LYS A 487 0.36 -9.09 -5.13
CA LYS A 487 1.75 -9.41 -4.77
C LYS A 487 2.58 -8.13 -4.58
N ARG A 488 3.39 -8.09 -3.51
CA ARG A 488 4.35 -7.02 -3.20
C ARG A 488 5.53 -7.01 -4.16
N ALA A 489 6.22 -5.86 -4.24
CA ALA A 489 7.44 -5.74 -5.04
C ALA A 489 8.59 -6.62 -4.50
N VAL A 490 8.71 -6.72 -3.17
CA VAL A 490 9.58 -7.67 -2.47
C VAL A 490 8.71 -8.71 -1.80
N ASP A 491 8.82 -9.93 -2.31
CA ASP A 491 8.17 -11.15 -1.80
C ASP A 491 8.99 -12.34 -2.28
N TYR A 492 9.85 -12.84 -1.38
CA TYR A 492 10.83 -13.90 -1.63
C TYR A 492 10.71 -15.00 -0.56
N LYS A 493 10.47 -16.24 -1.01
CA LYS A 493 10.52 -17.43 -0.15
C LYS A 493 11.88 -18.10 -0.30
N TYR A 494 12.68 -18.06 0.76
CA TYR A 494 13.94 -18.78 0.85
C TYR A 494 13.68 -20.17 1.42
N GLU A 495 13.36 -21.11 0.54
CA GLU A 495 13.56 -22.52 0.84
C GLU A 495 15.05 -22.81 0.99
N THR A 496 15.42 -23.75 1.87
CA THR A 496 16.82 -24.19 1.96
C THR A 496 17.16 -24.97 0.69
N ALA A 497 17.69 -24.27 -0.32
CA ALA A 497 18.01 -24.87 -1.62
C ALA A 497 18.84 -26.14 -1.42
N PRO A 498 18.46 -27.30 -2.00
CA PRO A 498 19.19 -28.56 -1.83
C PRO A 498 20.57 -28.47 -2.49
N GLY A 499 21.55 -27.98 -1.73
CA GLY A 499 22.88 -27.62 -2.22
C GLY A 499 23.46 -26.34 -1.63
N CYS A 500 22.68 -25.47 -0.97
CA CYS A 500 23.22 -24.31 -0.26
C CYS A 500 24.18 -24.78 0.83
N LYS A 501 25.39 -24.23 0.83
CA LYS A 501 26.44 -24.55 1.80
C LYS A 501 26.89 -23.26 2.45
N ARG A 502 26.51 -23.05 3.71
CA ARG A 502 27.07 -21.96 4.52
C ARG A 502 28.60 -22.11 4.53
N GLY A 503 29.34 -21.04 4.26
CA GLY A 503 30.80 -21.08 4.27
C GLY A 503 31.47 -19.97 3.47
N ILE A 504 32.78 -20.09 3.32
CA ILE A 504 33.62 -19.10 2.63
C ILE A 504 33.95 -19.61 1.22
N PHE A 505 33.53 -18.87 0.20
CA PHE A 505 33.66 -19.23 -1.21
C PHE A 505 34.58 -18.27 -1.94
N LYS A 506 35.65 -18.81 -2.53
CA LYS A 506 36.55 -18.05 -3.42
C LYS A 506 36.08 -18.22 -4.87
N PRO A 507 35.67 -17.16 -5.58
CA PRO A 507 35.36 -17.24 -6.99
C PRO A 507 36.62 -17.57 -7.80
N PRO A 508 36.47 -18.09 -9.04
CA PRO A 508 37.58 -18.22 -9.97
C PRO A 508 38.29 -16.86 -10.18
N PRO A 509 39.60 -16.84 -10.44
CA PRO A 509 40.30 -15.59 -10.77
C PRO A 509 39.66 -14.89 -11.96
N ILE A 510 39.34 -13.61 -11.81
CA ILE A 510 38.86 -12.76 -12.91
C ILE A 510 40.05 -12.27 -13.73
N GLN A 511 39.84 -11.95 -15.01
CA GLN A 511 40.94 -11.69 -15.95
C GLN A 511 41.87 -10.53 -15.54
N ASP A 512 41.40 -9.58 -14.72
CA ASP A 512 42.16 -8.44 -14.20
C ASP A 512 42.33 -8.45 -12.66
N GLY A 513 42.10 -9.56 -11.94
CA GLY A 513 42.27 -9.55 -10.48
C GLY A 513 42.04 -10.86 -9.73
N ARG A 514 42.51 -10.91 -8.47
CA ARG A 514 42.20 -12.01 -7.54
C ARG A 514 40.70 -12.01 -7.23
N GLY A 515 40.07 -13.17 -7.33
CA GLY A 515 38.70 -13.37 -6.86
C GLY A 515 38.68 -13.39 -5.34
N PHE A 516 38.08 -12.37 -4.71
CA PHE A 516 37.98 -12.27 -3.25
C PHE A 516 36.95 -13.25 -2.69
N ALA A 517 37.25 -13.80 -1.51
CA ALA A 517 36.29 -14.67 -0.85
C ALA A 517 35.01 -13.90 -0.51
N THR A 518 33.87 -14.58 -0.62
CA THR A 518 32.61 -14.17 -0.03
C THR A 518 32.26 -15.13 1.10
N VAL A 519 31.51 -14.66 2.08
CA VAL A 519 30.66 -15.57 2.86
C VAL A 519 29.42 -15.86 2.01
N GLU A 520 29.02 -17.13 1.91
CA GLU A 520 27.69 -17.52 1.43
C GLU A 520 26.85 -17.87 2.65
N TYR A 521 25.85 -17.03 2.91
CA TYR A 521 24.82 -17.29 3.92
C TYR A 521 23.68 -18.10 3.29
N CYS A 522 23.05 -18.99 4.06
CA CYS A 522 21.89 -19.78 3.61
C CYS A 522 20.62 -19.27 4.32
N PRO A 523 20.05 -18.12 3.90
CA PRO A 523 18.84 -17.57 4.50
C PRO A 523 17.67 -18.55 4.37
N LYS A 524 16.70 -18.44 5.28
CA LYS A 524 15.52 -19.31 5.34
C LYS A 524 14.31 -18.51 5.76
N GLY A 525 13.14 -18.88 5.23
CA GLY A 525 11.88 -18.27 5.59
C GLY A 525 11.37 -17.35 4.48
N HIS A 526 10.46 -16.44 4.83
CA HIS A 526 9.71 -15.63 3.89
C HIS A 526 10.01 -14.16 4.14
N VAL A 527 10.61 -13.48 3.15
CA VAL A 527 10.92 -12.05 3.23
C VAL A 527 9.92 -11.26 2.41
N LEU A 528 9.21 -10.36 3.08
CA LEU A 528 8.27 -9.42 2.50
C LEU A 528 8.81 -7.98 2.65
N GLY A 529 8.56 -7.15 1.65
CA GLY A 529 8.60 -5.69 1.79
C GLY A 529 7.38 -5.20 2.57
N LEU A 530 7.34 -3.90 2.87
CA LEU A 530 6.15 -3.29 3.45
C LEU A 530 4.99 -3.31 2.44
N PHE A 531 3.74 -3.35 2.91
CA PHE A 531 2.58 -3.25 2.04
C PHE A 531 2.14 -1.79 1.82
N PRO A 532 1.80 -1.38 0.57
CA PRO A 532 2.05 -2.09 -0.69
C PRO A 532 3.52 -1.97 -1.17
N SER A 533 4.26 -1.01 -0.60
CA SER A 533 5.70 -0.79 -0.75
C SER A 533 6.21 0.07 0.40
N ALA A 534 7.53 0.24 0.53
CA ALA A 534 8.16 1.06 1.57
C ALA A 534 7.56 2.47 1.67
N ARG A 535 7.26 3.09 0.52
CA ARG A 535 6.55 4.37 0.41
C ARG A 535 5.39 4.28 -0.56
N VAL A 536 4.27 4.90 -0.21
CA VAL A 536 3.21 5.25 -1.16
C VAL A 536 3.20 6.76 -1.32
N TYR A 537 3.50 7.25 -2.53
CA TYR A 537 3.49 8.67 -2.87
C TYR A 537 2.20 9.04 -3.59
N VAL A 538 1.42 9.95 -3.00
CA VAL A 538 0.17 10.47 -3.54
C VAL A 538 0.36 11.94 -3.95
N LYS A 539 -0.11 12.26 -5.15
CA LYS A 539 -0.20 13.62 -5.70
C LYS A 539 -1.65 13.90 -6.04
N ALA A 540 -2.20 15.02 -5.61
CA ALA A 540 -3.59 15.39 -5.91
C ALA A 540 -3.85 16.90 -5.82
N THR A 541 -4.94 17.34 -6.44
CA THR A 541 -5.51 18.69 -6.30
C THR A 541 -6.75 18.62 -5.40
N VAL A 542 -6.77 19.36 -4.29
CA VAL A 542 -7.93 19.50 -3.40
C VAL A 542 -8.60 20.84 -3.68
N THR A 543 -9.89 20.86 -3.98
CA THR A 543 -10.65 22.07 -4.33
C THR A 543 -11.87 22.24 -3.44
N ASP A 544 -11.99 23.41 -2.80
CA ASP A 544 -13.28 23.92 -2.29
C ASP A 544 -13.99 24.63 -3.45
N PRO A 545 -15.14 24.13 -3.94
CA PRO A 545 -15.82 24.68 -5.12
C PRO A 545 -16.49 26.05 -4.86
N ASN A 546 -16.73 26.43 -3.61
CA ASN A 546 -17.49 27.62 -3.21
C ASN A 546 -16.73 28.51 -2.21
N ALA A 547 -15.39 28.44 -2.22
CA ALA A 547 -14.55 29.21 -1.32
C ALA A 547 -14.74 30.72 -1.49
N ILE A 548 -14.76 31.46 -0.37
CA ILE A 548 -14.56 32.91 -0.36
C ILE A 548 -13.06 33.18 -0.24
N PHE A 549 -12.50 33.91 -1.20
CA PHE A 549 -11.09 34.29 -1.20
C PHE A 549 -10.85 35.63 -1.91
N PHE A 550 -9.71 36.26 -1.64
CA PHE A 550 -9.26 37.48 -2.30
C PHE A 550 -8.58 37.15 -3.64
N ASP A 551 -9.16 37.59 -4.75
CA ASP A 551 -8.51 37.54 -6.06
C ASP A 551 -7.64 38.79 -6.23
N ALA A 552 -6.31 38.60 -6.33
CA ALA A 552 -5.35 39.68 -6.47
C ALA A 552 -5.37 40.37 -7.84
N LYS A 553 -5.92 39.74 -8.89
CA LYS A 553 -6.11 40.33 -10.23
C LYS A 553 -7.37 41.19 -10.28
N GLU A 554 -8.43 40.78 -9.59
CA GLU A 554 -9.66 41.56 -9.47
C GLU A 554 -9.62 42.59 -8.33
N GLY A 555 -8.70 42.45 -7.37
CA GLY A 555 -8.52 43.35 -6.23
C GLY A 555 -9.66 43.30 -5.21
N ARG A 556 -10.40 42.19 -5.14
CA ARG A 556 -11.61 42.04 -4.31
C ARG A 556 -11.81 40.59 -3.84
N PHE A 557 -12.71 40.41 -2.87
CA PHE A 557 -13.22 39.09 -2.54
C PHE A 557 -14.17 38.57 -3.61
N VAL A 558 -14.02 37.30 -3.93
CA VAL A 558 -14.84 36.51 -4.86
C VAL A 558 -15.29 35.22 -4.18
N THR A 559 -16.28 34.55 -4.77
CA THR A 559 -16.74 33.22 -4.38
C THR A 559 -16.58 32.29 -5.56
N GLY A 560 -15.93 31.14 -5.39
CA GLY A 560 -15.70 30.17 -6.45
C GLY A 560 -14.64 29.12 -6.08
N PRO A 561 -14.14 28.34 -7.05
CA PRO A 561 -13.19 27.27 -6.77
C PRO A 561 -11.84 27.81 -6.28
N LEU A 562 -11.41 27.33 -5.11
CA LEU A 562 -10.06 27.55 -4.59
C LEU A 562 -9.38 26.18 -4.39
N SER A 563 -8.25 26.00 -5.07
CA SER A 563 -7.51 24.74 -5.08
C SER A 563 -6.20 24.83 -4.28
N THR A 564 -5.82 23.70 -3.68
CA THR A 564 -4.53 23.45 -3.02
C THR A 564 -3.97 22.16 -3.61
N ARG A 565 -2.71 22.15 -4.05
CA ARG A 565 -2.06 20.90 -4.47
C ARG A 565 -1.43 20.24 -3.24
N VAL A 566 -1.61 18.94 -3.12
CA VAL A 566 -1.11 18.14 -2.00
C VAL A 566 -0.20 17.03 -2.54
N PHE A 567 0.94 16.86 -1.89
CA PHE A 567 1.93 15.84 -2.19
C PHE A 567 2.24 15.16 -0.86
N PHE A 568 1.96 13.88 -0.70
CA PHE A 568 2.24 13.18 0.56
C PHE A 568 2.74 11.77 0.33
N GLN A 569 3.73 11.38 1.14
CA GLN A 569 4.28 10.04 1.21
C GLN A 569 3.94 9.43 2.55
N VAL A 570 3.29 8.28 2.55
CA VAL A 570 3.07 7.46 3.76
C VAL A 570 4.02 6.26 3.73
N ALA A 571 4.53 5.87 4.91
CA ALA A 571 5.21 4.59 5.05
C ALA A 571 4.21 3.44 4.84
N GLY A 572 4.65 2.38 4.15
CA GLY A 572 3.91 1.12 4.11
C GLY A 572 3.79 0.46 5.49
N LYS A 573 3.02 -0.62 5.58
CA LYS A 573 2.76 -1.37 6.82
C LYS A 573 2.94 -2.87 6.63
N HIS A 574 3.26 -3.58 7.70
CA HIS A 574 2.96 -5.01 7.79
C HIS A 574 1.46 -5.16 8.12
N PRO A 575 0.65 -5.80 7.25
CA PRO A 575 -0.70 -6.20 7.59
C PRO A 575 -0.62 -7.39 8.55
N ASP A 576 -1.07 -7.18 9.78
CA ASP A 576 -1.28 -8.20 10.82
C ASP A 576 -2.65 -7.91 11.42
N LEU A 577 -3.71 -8.22 10.65
CA LEU A 577 -5.10 -8.01 11.05
C LEU A 577 -5.55 -9.07 12.08
N ASN A 578 -4.78 -10.15 12.25
CA ASN A 578 -5.06 -11.20 13.24
C ASN A 578 -4.33 -10.99 14.59
N GLU A 579 -3.46 -9.98 14.67
CA GLU A 579 -2.69 -9.53 15.84
C GLU A 579 -1.77 -10.60 16.45
N ASN A 580 -1.23 -11.53 15.64
CA ASN A 580 -0.31 -12.58 16.12
C ASN A 580 1.18 -12.19 16.07
N GLY A 581 1.52 -11.04 15.48
CA GLY A 581 2.89 -10.55 15.29
C GLY A 581 3.57 -11.02 14.00
N VAL A 582 2.84 -11.68 13.11
CA VAL A 582 3.27 -12.17 11.79
C VAL A 582 2.41 -11.49 10.72
N ASP A 583 3.02 -11.21 9.56
CA ASP A 583 2.32 -10.62 8.44
C ASP A 583 1.30 -11.62 7.85
N ASP A 584 0.03 -11.24 7.67
CA ASP A 584 -1.06 -12.12 7.21
C ASP A 584 -0.72 -12.83 5.89
N ALA A 585 0.08 -12.21 5.02
CA ALA A 585 0.51 -12.84 3.78
C ALA A 585 1.40 -14.08 4.02
N ILE A 586 2.21 -14.07 5.09
CA ILE A 586 3.01 -15.21 5.54
C ILE A 586 2.10 -16.29 6.15
N ASP A 587 1.06 -15.89 6.87
CA ASP A 587 0.10 -16.85 7.47
C ASP A 587 -0.73 -17.59 6.40
N ILE A 588 -1.24 -16.86 5.41
CA ILE A 588 -1.93 -17.43 4.24
C ILE A 588 -1.00 -18.37 3.47
N ASP A 589 0.23 -17.93 3.21
CA ASP A 589 1.19 -18.70 2.41
C ASP A 589 1.71 -19.98 3.09
N ASN A 590 1.77 -20.00 4.43
CA ASN A 590 2.12 -21.20 5.20
C ASN A 590 0.88 -22.05 5.56
N GLY A 591 -0.33 -21.56 5.28
CA GLY A 591 -1.59 -22.23 5.60
C GLY A 591 -1.91 -22.29 7.11
N THR A 592 -1.33 -21.39 7.91
CA THR A 592 -1.73 -21.18 9.32
C THR A 592 -3.10 -20.50 9.40
N CYS A 593 -3.43 -19.67 8.42
CA CYS A 593 -4.79 -19.21 8.17
C CYS A 593 -5.27 -19.57 6.76
N ALA A 594 -6.59 -19.61 6.57
CA ALA A 594 -7.20 -19.81 5.25
C ALA A 594 -7.58 -18.45 4.65
N ASP A 595 -7.35 -18.29 3.34
CA ASP A 595 -7.94 -17.23 2.51
C ASP A 595 -8.69 -17.93 1.37
N THR A 596 -9.97 -18.21 1.60
CA THR A 596 -10.82 -18.97 0.65
C THR A 596 -11.27 -18.08 -0.52
N ASN A 597 -11.31 -16.76 -0.34
CA ASN A 597 -11.83 -15.81 -1.33
C ASN A 597 -10.74 -15.05 -2.11
N ARG A 598 -9.47 -15.18 -1.71
CA ARG A 598 -8.26 -14.61 -2.31
C ARG A 598 -8.18 -13.09 -2.26
N ASN A 599 -8.69 -12.46 -1.20
CA ASN A 599 -8.56 -11.02 -0.96
C ASN A 599 -7.26 -10.63 -0.22
N GLY A 600 -6.49 -11.61 0.27
CA GLY A 600 -5.28 -11.38 1.08
C GLY A 600 -5.57 -11.13 2.56
N VAL A 601 -6.75 -11.53 3.05
CA VAL A 601 -7.16 -11.48 4.47
C VAL A 601 -7.50 -12.89 4.92
N CYS A 602 -7.15 -13.23 6.17
CA CYS A 602 -7.55 -14.50 6.75
C CYS A 602 -9.07 -14.60 6.96
N ASP A 603 -9.71 -15.66 6.45
CA ASP A 603 -11.17 -15.95 6.49
C ASP A 603 -11.83 -15.77 7.88
N HIS A 604 -11.05 -15.97 8.95
CA HIS A 604 -11.54 -15.89 10.34
C HIS A 604 -11.53 -14.47 10.93
N ILE A 605 -10.86 -13.52 10.26
CA ILE A 605 -10.83 -12.09 10.58
C ILE A 605 -11.94 -11.35 9.84
N GLU A 606 -12.41 -11.90 8.70
CA GLU A 606 -13.52 -11.32 7.96
C GLU A 606 -14.79 -11.21 8.83
N PRO A 607 -15.50 -10.06 8.79
CA PRO A 607 -16.74 -9.91 9.53
C PRO A 607 -17.81 -10.86 8.99
N GLN A 608 -18.14 -11.91 9.76
CA GLN A 608 -19.20 -12.85 9.41
C GLN A 608 -20.50 -12.11 9.07
N HIS A 609 -21.09 -12.45 7.92
CA HIS A 609 -22.36 -11.90 7.49
C HIS A 609 -23.52 -12.76 7.98
N TYR A 610 -24.55 -12.13 8.54
CA TYR A 610 -25.72 -12.82 9.08
C TYR A 610 -26.96 -12.48 8.27
N LYS A 611 -27.77 -13.51 7.94
CA LYS A 611 -29.04 -13.40 7.22
C LYS A 611 -30.20 -13.84 8.08
N TYR A 612 -31.20 -12.97 8.19
CA TYR A 612 -32.48 -13.25 8.80
C TYR A 612 -33.55 -13.15 7.71
N ALA A 613 -34.55 -14.02 7.74
CA ALA A 613 -35.69 -13.95 6.84
C ALA A 613 -36.97 -14.14 7.65
N ALA A 614 -37.57 -13.04 8.07
CA ALA A 614 -38.89 -13.05 8.69
C ALA A 614 -39.94 -13.23 7.58
N LYS A 615 -40.99 -14.02 7.83
CA LYS A 615 -42.15 -14.03 6.94
C LYS A 615 -42.80 -12.64 6.96
N LEU A 616 -43.55 -12.28 5.92
CA LEU A 616 -44.37 -11.08 5.90
C LEU A 616 -45.75 -11.38 5.32
N VAL A 617 -46.79 -10.92 6.03
CA VAL A 617 -48.13 -10.70 5.47
C VAL A 617 -48.61 -9.31 5.90
N CYS A 618 -49.05 -8.50 4.93
CA CYS A 618 -49.53 -7.13 5.16
C CYS A 618 -50.75 -6.81 4.29
N GLY A 619 -51.83 -6.33 4.89
CA GLY A 619 -53.01 -5.85 4.17
C GLY A 619 -54.28 -6.60 4.56
N VAL A 620 -55.25 -6.69 3.64
CA VAL A 620 -56.56 -7.31 3.89
C VAL A 620 -56.84 -8.37 2.83
N GLN A 621 -57.21 -9.57 3.28
CA GLN A 621 -57.86 -10.59 2.47
C GLN A 621 -59.37 -10.57 2.75
N PRO A 622 -60.21 -9.98 1.88
CA PRO A 622 -61.65 -9.99 2.07
C PRO A 622 -62.33 -11.27 1.54
N GLU A 623 -61.68 -12.02 0.66
CA GLU A 623 -62.29 -13.18 -0.01
C GLU A 623 -62.09 -14.47 0.78
N GLU A 624 -63.20 -15.17 1.06
CA GLU A 624 -63.20 -16.42 1.83
C GLU A 624 -62.79 -17.65 0.99
N ASN A 625 -62.94 -17.56 -0.34
CA ASN A 625 -62.59 -18.63 -1.28
C ASN A 625 -61.13 -18.57 -1.78
N ASP A 626 -60.41 -17.49 -1.49
CA ASP A 626 -59.02 -17.31 -1.92
C ASP A 626 -58.06 -17.95 -0.91
N GLY A 627 -57.87 -19.27 -1.05
CA GLY A 627 -57.12 -20.12 -0.12
C GLY A 627 -55.60 -19.85 0.00
N ARG A 628 -55.10 -18.71 -0.47
CA ARG A 628 -53.71 -18.25 -0.28
C ARG A 628 -53.42 -17.89 1.19
N VAL A 629 -54.32 -17.12 1.81
CA VAL A 629 -54.38 -16.84 3.25
C VAL A 629 -55.86 -16.80 3.65
N VAL A 630 -56.21 -17.12 4.89
CA VAL A 630 -57.63 -17.04 5.31
C VAL A 630 -58.14 -15.60 5.28
N ARG A 631 -59.45 -15.41 5.18
CA ARG A 631 -60.10 -14.10 5.29
C ARG A 631 -59.66 -13.39 6.58
N GLY A 632 -59.20 -12.15 6.47
CA GLY A 632 -58.58 -11.45 7.59
C GLY A 632 -57.85 -10.16 7.20
N SER A 633 -57.64 -9.28 8.18
CA SER A 633 -56.68 -8.18 8.12
C SER A 633 -55.38 -8.62 8.82
N TYR A 634 -54.25 -8.44 8.14
CA TYR A 634 -52.94 -8.95 8.53
C TYR A 634 -51.94 -7.82 8.74
N ALA A 635 -51.22 -7.89 9.86
CA ALA A 635 -50.12 -6.98 10.17
C ALA A 635 -48.93 -7.77 10.74
N THR A 636 -47.77 -7.61 10.11
CA THR A 636 -46.48 -8.12 10.58
C THR A 636 -45.63 -6.98 11.14
N THR A 637 -44.91 -7.24 12.23
CA THR A 637 -43.86 -6.36 12.78
C THR A 637 -42.61 -7.19 13.07
N VAL A 638 -41.47 -6.79 12.49
CA VAL A 638 -40.16 -7.41 12.72
C VAL A 638 -39.32 -6.45 13.56
N ASN A 639 -39.00 -6.85 14.78
CA ASN A 639 -38.12 -6.13 15.69
C ASN A 639 -36.68 -6.64 15.52
N ILE A 640 -35.71 -5.74 15.56
CA ILE A 640 -34.29 -6.00 15.31
C ILE A 640 -33.49 -5.28 16.39
N LEU A 641 -32.77 -6.02 17.22
CA LEU A 641 -31.89 -5.54 18.28
C LEU A 641 -30.44 -5.87 17.94
N ASN A 642 -29.52 -4.95 18.22
CA ASN A 642 -28.08 -5.20 18.23
C ASN A 642 -27.59 -5.52 19.65
N PRO A 643 -27.32 -6.80 19.99
CA PRO A 643 -26.78 -7.20 21.29
C PRO A 643 -25.23 -7.08 21.38
N GLN A 644 -24.57 -6.57 20.33
CA GLN A 644 -23.10 -6.49 20.26
C GLN A 644 -22.57 -5.20 20.89
N GLU A 645 -21.36 -5.25 21.47
CA GLU A 645 -20.65 -4.06 21.97
C GLU A 645 -20.09 -3.13 20.86
N ARG A 646 -20.33 -3.45 19.59
CA ARG A 646 -19.92 -2.67 18.41
C ARG A 646 -21.10 -2.22 17.54
N GLU A 647 -20.88 -1.20 16.71
CA GLU A 647 -21.88 -0.80 15.71
C GLU A 647 -22.05 -1.88 14.62
N VAL A 648 -23.29 -2.13 14.22
CA VAL A 648 -23.65 -3.12 13.20
C VAL A 648 -24.38 -2.45 12.04
N ARG A 649 -23.89 -2.69 10.81
CA ARG A 649 -24.52 -2.23 9.57
C ARG A 649 -25.48 -3.30 9.08
N LEU A 650 -26.67 -2.89 8.66
CA LEU A 650 -27.67 -3.81 8.12
C LEU A 650 -28.39 -3.27 6.88
N VAL A 651 -28.75 -4.18 5.99
CA VAL A 651 -29.54 -3.93 4.78
C VAL A 651 -30.85 -4.72 4.89
N LYS A 652 -31.97 -4.08 4.57
CA LYS A 652 -33.30 -4.67 4.67
C LYS A 652 -33.97 -4.70 3.31
N THR A 653 -34.50 -5.85 2.93
CA THR A 653 -35.06 -6.11 1.61
C THR A 653 -36.39 -6.85 1.76
N LEU A 654 -37.38 -6.48 0.96
CA LEU A 654 -38.65 -7.17 0.83
C LEU A 654 -38.60 -8.08 -0.39
N SER A 655 -38.67 -9.39 -0.20
CA SER A 655 -38.79 -10.37 -1.28
C SER A 655 -40.24 -10.87 -1.36
N LEU A 656 -40.98 -10.47 -2.39
CA LEU A 656 -42.39 -10.84 -2.53
C LEU A 656 -42.59 -12.29 -3.01
N THR A 657 -43.55 -12.96 -2.39
CA THR A 657 -44.16 -14.20 -2.90
C THR A 657 -45.56 -13.96 -3.46
N TYR A 658 -46.19 -12.82 -3.13
CA TYR A 658 -47.43 -12.36 -3.73
C TYR A 658 -47.52 -10.82 -3.70
N PRO A 659 -47.85 -10.14 -4.81
CA PRO A 659 -47.94 -10.66 -6.19
C PRO A 659 -46.57 -11.14 -6.73
N PRO A 660 -46.52 -11.95 -7.80
CA PRO A 660 -47.59 -12.39 -8.72
C PRO A 660 -48.47 -13.54 -8.19
N GLU A 661 -49.52 -13.92 -8.95
CA GLU A 661 -50.46 -15.00 -8.57
C GLU A 661 -49.99 -16.42 -8.92
N GLU A 662 -49.02 -16.55 -9.82
CA GLU A 662 -48.47 -17.85 -10.24
C GLU A 662 -47.25 -18.24 -9.38
N GLN A 663 -46.76 -19.49 -9.52
CA GLN A 663 -45.47 -19.93 -8.96
C GLN A 663 -44.27 -19.29 -9.67
N ARG A 664 -44.18 -17.96 -9.62
CA ARG A 664 -43.10 -17.14 -10.15
C ARG A 664 -42.53 -16.28 -9.01
N PRO A 665 -41.22 -16.00 -8.99
CA PRO A 665 -40.68 -15.07 -8.01
C PRO A 665 -41.31 -13.68 -8.18
N GLY A 666 -41.70 -13.05 -7.08
CA GLY A 666 -42.11 -11.65 -7.06
C GLY A 666 -40.91 -10.70 -6.96
N ASP A 667 -41.22 -9.40 -6.90
CA ASP A 667 -40.19 -8.36 -6.85
C ASP A 667 -39.36 -8.43 -5.55
N VAL A 668 -38.08 -8.07 -5.69
CA VAL A 668 -37.12 -7.94 -4.58
C VAL A 668 -36.79 -6.44 -4.43
N LEU A 669 -37.28 -5.83 -3.35
CA LEU A 669 -37.31 -4.38 -3.16
C LEU A 669 -36.52 -3.97 -1.91
N THR A 670 -35.50 -3.11 -2.06
CA THR A 670 -34.70 -2.62 -0.92
C THR A 670 -35.50 -1.65 -0.05
N ILE A 671 -35.79 -2.03 1.19
CA ILE A 671 -36.50 -1.20 2.19
C ILE A 671 -35.59 -0.08 2.72
N GLY A 672 -34.29 -0.37 2.89
CA GLY A 672 -33.29 0.61 3.31
C GLY A 672 -32.00 -0.02 3.85
N LYS A 673 -31.06 0.84 4.22
CA LYS A 673 -29.85 0.52 4.99
C LYS A 673 -29.93 1.26 6.32
N ASP A 674 -29.51 0.63 7.41
CA ASP A 674 -29.45 1.24 8.74
C ASP A 674 -28.13 0.89 9.44
N LEU A 675 -27.83 1.64 10.50
CA LEU A 675 -26.72 1.41 11.42
C LEU A 675 -27.29 1.35 12.83
N LEU A 676 -27.02 0.27 13.57
CA LEU A 676 -27.39 0.12 14.97
C LEU A 676 -26.14 0.23 15.84
N LYS A 677 -26.12 1.14 16.81
CA LYS A 677 -25.10 1.16 17.87
C LYS A 677 -25.35 0.02 18.89
N PRO A 678 -24.44 -0.23 19.84
CA PRO A 678 -24.69 -1.19 20.92
C PRO A 678 -26.01 -0.93 21.64
N ASP A 679 -26.72 -2.01 21.99
CA ASP A 679 -28.05 -2.04 22.62
C ASP A 679 -29.18 -1.30 21.85
N GLN A 680 -28.93 -0.80 20.65
CA GLN A 680 -29.96 -0.14 19.85
C GLN A 680 -30.85 -1.14 19.12
N ALA A 681 -32.14 -0.83 19.08
CA ALA A 681 -33.13 -1.59 18.35
C ALA A 681 -33.92 -0.71 17.38
N LEU A 682 -34.35 -1.30 16.27
CA LEU A 682 -35.31 -0.73 15.33
C LEU A 682 -36.38 -1.77 14.97
N LYS A 683 -37.40 -1.35 14.21
CA LYS A 683 -38.39 -2.28 13.65
C LYS A 683 -38.71 -1.98 12.19
N VAL A 684 -39.25 -2.99 11.51
CA VAL A 684 -39.95 -2.88 10.22
C VAL A 684 -41.36 -3.40 10.43
N ASP A 685 -42.37 -2.63 10.05
CA ASP A 685 -43.77 -3.06 10.08
C ASP A 685 -44.47 -2.73 8.76
N CYS A 686 -45.69 -3.24 8.58
CA CYS A 686 -46.48 -3.01 7.36
C CYS A 686 -46.66 -1.51 7.03
N ALA A 687 -46.72 -0.62 8.02
CA ALA A 687 -46.87 0.81 7.81
C ALA A 687 -45.56 1.49 7.41
N ASP A 688 -44.41 0.99 7.85
CA ASP A 688 -43.08 1.39 7.34
C ASP A 688 -42.86 0.90 5.90
N ILE A 689 -43.19 -0.36 5.61
CA ILE A 689 -43.12 -0.96 4.25
C ILE A 689 -44.01 -0.18 3.28
N GLN A 690 -45.28 0.05 3.63
CA GLN A 690 -46.18 0.82 2.77
C GLN A 690 -45.66 2.25 2.54
N ARG A 691 -45.17 2.93 3.58
CA ARG A 691 -44.67 4.32 3.46
C ARG A 691 -43.41 4.42 2.60
N ARG A 692 -42.49 3.45 2.69
CA ARG A 692 -41.20 3.48 1.98
C ARG A 692 -41.28 2.94 0.55
N LEU A 693 -41.98 1.83 0.34
CA LEU A 693 -42.00 1.11 -0.94
C LEU A 693 -43.28 1.34 -1.75
N PHE A 694 -44.41 1.57 -1.08
CA PHE A 694 -45.73 1.62 -1.71
C PHE A 694 -46.54 2.87 -1.32
N PRO A 695 -46.01 4.09 -1.53
CA PRO A 695 -46.62 5.33 -1.05
C PRO A 695 -48.02 5.61 -1.63
N ASN A 696 -48.35 4.98 -2.77
CA ASN A 696 -49.66 5.07 -3.43
C ASN A 696 -50.64 3.95 -3.03
N GLY A 697 -50.31 3.14 -2.02
CA GLY A 697 -51.04 1.93 -1.64
C GLY A 697 -50.34 0.65 -2.10
N LEU A 698 -50.63 -0.46 -1.42
CA LEU A 698 -50.05 -1.79 -1.71
C LEU A 698 -50.40 -2.25 -3.15
N PRO A 699 -49.53 -3.05 -3.80
CA PRO A 699 -49.73 -3.50 -5.19
C PRO A 699 -50.90 -4.50 -5.34
N ALA A 700 -51.40 -5.06 -4.24
CA ALA A 700 -52.60 -5.87 -4.15
C ALA A 700 -53.28 -5.63 -2.78
N LEU A 701 -54.48 -6.17 -2.56
CA LEU A 701 -55.25 -5.98 -1.32
C LEU A 701 -54.47 -6.42 -0.07
N TYR A 702 -53.64 -7.45 -0.21
CA TYR A 702 -52.55 -7.79 0.70
C TYR A 702 -51.30 -8.12 -0.10
N ILE A 703 -50.14 -8.11 0.57
CA ILE A 703 -48.88 -8.66 0.05
C ILE A 703 -48.39 -9.77 0.96
N GLU A 704 -47.68 -10.73 0.36
CA GLU A 704 -47.00 -11.81 1.06
C GLU A 704 -45.55 -11.88 0.61
N GLY A 705 -44.63 -12.21 1.51
CA GLY A 705 -43.23 -12.34 1.17
C GLY A 705 -42.35 -12.61 2.38
N PHE A 706 -41.12 -12.12 2.33
CA PHE A 706 -40.17 -12.14 3.43
C PHE A 706 -39.51 -10.77 3.59
N VAL A 707 -39.33 -10.33 4.85
CA VAL A 707 -38.38 -9.27 5.20
C VAL A 707 -37.05 -9.95 5.45
N VAL A 708 -36.12 -9.74 4.52
CA VAL A 708 -34.76 -10.24 4.55
C VAL A 708 -33.87 -9.15 5.15
N ILE A 709 -33.11 -9.51 6.18
CA ILE A 709 -32.14 -8.63 6.84
C ILE A 709 -30.76 -9.26 6.64
N GLU A 710 -29.83 -8.50 6.09
CA GLU A 710 -28.42 -8.87 5.96
C GLU A 710 -27.59 -7.94 6.85
N SER A 711 -26.67 -8.49 7.64
CA SER A 711 -26.02 -7.81 8.76
C SER A 711 -24.53 -8.11 8.87
N SER A 712 -23.73 -7.14 9.33
CA SER A 712 -22.28 -7.27 9.61
C SER A 712 -21.96 -7.78 11.04
N GLY A 713 -22.94 -8.36 11.72
CA GLY A 713 -22.87 -8.88 13.09
C GLY A 713 -24.15 -9.61 13.47
N SER A 714 -24.09 -10.49 14.47
CA SER A 714 -25.25 -11.23 14.96
C SER A 714 -26.24 -10.28 15.67
N LEU A 715 -27.52 -10.38 15.30
CA LEU A 715 -28.65 -9.57 15.76
C LEU A 715 -29.72 -10.46 16.40
N ASP A 716 -30.40 -9.93 17.41
CA ASP A 716 -31.63 -10.52 17.93
C ASP A 716 -32.82 -10.05 17.10
N VAL A 717 -33.45 -10.96 16.35
CA VAL A 717 -34.57 -10.65 15.44
C VAL A 717 -35.82 -11.43 15.83
N THR A 718 -36.93 -10.73 16.00
CA THR A 718 -38.23 -11.31 16.39
C THR A 718 -39.36 -10.74 15.54
N ALA A 719 -40.11 -11.62 14.87
CA ALA A 719 -41.32 -11.28 14.15
C ALA A 719 -42.56 -11.46 15.02
N VAL A 720 -43.53 -10.55 14.88
CA VAL A 720 -44.85 -10.61 15.48
C VAL A 720 -45.88 -10.57 14.35
N TYR A 721 -46.68 -11.62 14.24
CA TYR A 721 -47.75 -11.74 13.25
C TYR A 721 -49.08 -11.54 13.94
N SER A 722 -49.86 -10.56 13.50
CA SER A 722 -51.21 -10.28 14.00
C SER A 722 -52.22 -10.47 12.89
N SER A 723 -53.30 -11.18 13.16
CA SER A 723 -54.47 -11.19 12.28
C SER A 723 -55.76 -10.93 13.03
N ARG A 724 -56.73 -10.36 12.31
CA ARG A 724 -58.06 -10.04 12.83
C ARG A 724 -59.12 -10.26 11.75
N ASP A 725 -60.26 -10.79 12.13
CA ASP A 725 -61.35 -11.05 11.20
C ASP A 725 -61.94 -9.76 10.58
N VAL A 726 -62.40 -9.85 9.33
CA VAL A 726 -62.97 -8.72 8.57
C VAL A 726 -64.49 -8.76 8.73
N ALA A 727 -65.00 -7.98 9.68
CA ALA A 727 -66.42 -7.97 10.05
C ALA A 727 -67.36 -7.76 8.84
N GLU A 728 -68.40 -8.60 8.74
CA GLU A 728 -69.45 -8.43 7.74
C GLU A 728 -70.32 -7.21 8.03
N ALA A 729 -70.68 -6.48 6.99
CA ALA A 729 -71.79 -5.55 7.06
C ALA A 729 -73.09 -6.36 7.21
N PRO A 730 -73.98 -6.01 8.15
CA PRO A 730 -75.20 -6.79 8.39
C PRO A 730 -76.14 -6.74 7.18
N ASP A 731 -76.43 -7.91 6.60
CA ASP A 731 -77.38 -8.06 5.50
C ASP A 731 -78.83 -7.84 5.99
N CYS A 732 -79.34 -6.63 5.78
CA CYS A 732 -80.76 -6.33 5.91
C CYS A 732 -81.51 -6.73 4.63
N GLY A 733 -81.70 -8.04 4.44
CA GLY A 733 -82.27 -8.62 3.23
C GLY A 733 -83.63 -8.06 2.82
N GLY A 734 -83.63 -7.19 1.79
CA GLY A 734 -84.84 -6.70 1.13
C GLY A 734 -85.38 -7.69 0.09
N ARG A 735 -86.58 -8.23 0.31
CA ARG A 735 -87.31 -8.97 -0.74
C ARG A 735 -88.07 -8.02 -1.68
N PRO A 736 -88.31 -8.42 -2.95
CA PRO A 736 -88.62 -7.49 -4.04
C PRO A 736 -90.06 -6.95 -4.03
N GLY A 737 -90.26 -5.87 -4.78
CA GLY A 737 -91.45 -5.02 -4.69
C GLY A 737 -92.77 -5.61 -5.20
N GLY A 738 -93.86 -4.99 -4.74
CA GLY A 738 -95.25 -5.26 -5.14
C GLY A 738 -96.23 -4.29 -4.48
N ASP A 739 -96.61 -3.26 -5.23
CA ASP A 739 -97.83 -2.44 -5.15
C ASP A 739 -98.33 -1.82 -3.82
N GLY A 740 -98.31 -0.48 -3.81
CA GLY A 740 -99.54 0.32 -3.74
C GLY A 740 -100.34 0.38 -2.42
N GLY A 741 -100.14 1.44 -1.64
CA GLY A 741 -101.05 1.79 -0.53
C GLY A 741 -100.87 3.21 0.00
N HIS A 742 -101.80 4.12 -0.33
CA HIS A 742 -101.91 5.43 0.34
C HIS A 742 -102.47 5.27 1.77
N CYS A 743 -101.90 6.01 2.72
CA CYS A 743 -102.56 6.73 3.83
C CYS A 743 -101.43 7.30 4.74
N GLY A 744 -101.39 8.56 5.17
CA GLY A 744 -102.40 9.62 5.09
C GLY A 744 -103.07 9.87 6.44
N CYS A 745 -102.37 10.49 7.39
CA CYS A 745 -102.96 11.05 8.61
C CYS A 745 -102.38 12.44 8.94
N LYS A 746 -103.22 13.27 9.55
CA LYS A 746 -103.10 14.74 9.64
C LYS A 746 -103.39 15.19 11.08
N HIS A 747 -102.67 16.23 11.52
CA HIS A 747 -103.06 17.22 12.56
C HIS A 747 -103.38 16.77 14.00
N GLY A 748 -103.12 17.69 14.92
CA GLY A 748 -103.43 17.58 16.35
C GLY A 748 -102.36 16.78 17.09
N GLY A 749 -101.80 17.24 18.20
CA GLY A 749 -102.17 18.41 19.00
C GLY A 749 -101.87 18.09 20.45
N ASP A 750 -101.13 18.98 21.09
CA ASP A 750 -100.85 19.07 22.52
C ASP A 750 -100.03 17.96 23.20
N ASP A 751 -99.07 18.48 23.97
CA ASP A 751 -98.28 17.89 25.04
C ASP A 751 -98.85 16.63 25.71
N HIS A 752 -98.02 15.57 25.76
CA HIS A 752 -97.31 15.21 26.99
C HIS A 752 -96.35 14.03 26.75
N CYS A 753 -95.03 14.30 26.74
CA CYS A 753 -94.01 13.25 26.83
C CYS A 753 -92.83 13.71 27.70
N LYS A 754 -92.93 13.45 29.00
CA LYS A 754 -91.78 13.47 29.92
C LYS A 754 -91.77 12.19 30.77
N ARG A 755 -90.61 11.51 30.73
CA ARG A 755 -90.18 10.34 31.53
C ARG A 755 -90.78 9.00 31.12
N GLY A 756 -89.93 7.97 31.05
CA GLY A 756 -90.37 6.57 31.03
C GLY A 756 -89.81 5.66 29.93
N CYS A 757 -88.51 5.70 29.62
CA CYS A 757 -87.89 4.62 28.84
C CYS A 757 -87.47 3.47 29.77
N GLY A 758 -88.36 2.47 29.91
CA GLY A 758 -88.05 1.29 30.73
C GLY A 758 -89.11 0.20 30.61
N LYS A 759 -88.88 -0.73 29.65
CA LYS A 759 -89.35 -2.14 29.61
C LYS A 759 -90.89 -2.36 29.61
N ASP A 760 -91.48 -3.24 28.79
CA ASP A 760 -91.17 -4.66 28.64
C ASP A 760 -91.71 -5.26 27.31
N GLY A 761 -91.09 -6.37 26.89
CA GLY A 761 -91.77 -7.57 26.35
C GLY A 761 -92.46 -7.52 24.98
N GLY A 762 -91.79 -7.99 23.93
CA GLY A 762 -92.45 -8.36 22.66
C GLY A 762 -91.45 -8.64 21.53
N GLY A 763 -91.00 -9.89 21.39
CA GLY A 763 -89.94 -10.24 20.44
C GLY A 763 -90.37 -10.17 18.97
N SER A 764 -89.52 -9.56 18.14
CA SER A 764 -89.40 -9.90 16.71
C SER A 764 -88.11 -10.69 16.51
N PRO A 765 -88.09 -11.77 15.71
CA PRO A 765 -86.92 -12.61 15.53
C PRO A 765 -85.93 -12.03 14.50
N GLY A 766 -84.64 -12.30 14.69
CA GLY A 766 -83.65 -12.24 13.59
C GLY A 766 -82.80 -10.97 13.49
N CYS A 767 -82.05 -10.64 14.54
CA CYS A 767 -80.79 -9.88 14.46
C CYS A 767 -79.89 -10.33 15.63
N GLN A 768 -79.09 -11.40 15.44
CA GLN A 768 -77.97 -11.65 16.33
C GLN A 768 -76.87 -10.61 16.02
N PRO A 769 -76.19 -10.02 17.03
CA PRO A 769 -74.90 -9.41 16.76
C PRO A 769 -73.95 -10.50 16.25
N PRO A 770 -73.03 -10.20 15.31
CA PRO A 770 -72.02 -11.17 14.91
C PRO A 770 -71.21 -11.60 16.14
N ASP A 771 -70.95 -12.90 16.24
CA ASP A 771 -70.15 -13.48 17.32
C ASP A 771 -68.72 -12.90 17.34
N SER A 772 -68.06 -13.07 18.48
CA SER A 772 -66.76 -12.46 18.83
C SER A 772 -65.75 -12.35 17.68
N ILE A 773 -65.33 -11.11 17.37
CA ILE A 773 -64.23 -10.86 16.42
C ILE A 773 -62.95 -11.50 16.96
N SER A 774 -62.55 -12.62 16.34
CA SER A 774 -61.30 -13.29 16.68
C SER A 774 -60.11 -12.41 16.28
N THR A 775 -59.11 -12.36 17.16
CA THR A 775 -57.81 -11.72 16.91
C THR A 775 -56.76 -12.69 17.39
N THR A 776 -55.79 -13.03 16.53
CA THR A 776 -54.66 -13.89 16.90
C THR A 776 -53.37 -13.10 16.83
N LEU A 777 -52.42 -13.50 17.66
CA LEU A 777 -51.07 -12.95 17.70
C LEU A 777 -50.10 -14.12 17.88
N ASP A 778 -49.10 -14.19 17.00
CA ASP A 778 -48.02 -15.16 17.04
C ASP A 778 -46.67 -14.42 17.11
N VAL A 779 -45.67 -15.03 17.75
CA VAL A 779 -44.34 -14.44 17.97
C VAL A 779 -43.26 -15.47 17.63
N GLU A 780 -42.46 -15.16 16.63
CA GLU A 780 -41.41 -16.02 16.10
C GLU A 780 -40.04 -15.38 16.30
N GLN A 781 -39.12 -16.08 16.97
CA GLN A 781 -37.70 -15.71 16.96
C GLN A 781 -37.08 -16.14 15.64
N ILE A 782 -36.62 -15.17 14.85
CA ILE A 782 -36.05 -15.43 13.53
C ILE A 782 -34.60 -15.84 13.69
N ARG A 783 -34.32 -17.11 13.42
CA ARG A 783 -32.96 -17.64 13.52
C ARG A 783 -32.04 -17.00 12.49
N GLU A 784 -30.84 -16.66 12.94
CA GLU A 784 -29.75 -16.28 12.06
C GLU A 784 -29.33 -17.43 11.15
N ARG A 785 -28.86 -17.07 9.96
CA ARG A 785 -28.07 -17.94 9.09
C ARG A 785 -26.79 -17.20 8.77
N VAL A 786 -25.65 -17.76 9.17
CA VAL A 786 -24.35 -17.26 8.69
C VAL A 786 -24.33 -17.43 7.17
N ILE A 787 -24.21 -16.31 6.46
CA ILE A 787 -23.82 -16.32 5.06
C ILE A 787 -22.31 -16.49 5.05
N GLU A 788 -21.84 -17.72 4.84
CA GLU A 788 -20.58 -17.87 4.11
C GLU A 788 -20.78 -17.08 2.81
N ARG A 789 -20.08 -15.95 2.62
CA ARG A 789 -20.09 -15.23 1.33
C ARG A 789 -19.87 -16.27 0.25
N ALA A 790 -20.67 -16.19 -0.82
CA ALA A 790 -20.70 -17.21 -1.85
C ALA A 790 -19.28 -17.62 -2.19
N LYS A 791 -18.90 -18.84 -1.79
CA LYS A 791 -17.59 -19.43 -2.12
C LYS A 791 -17.36 -19.14 -3.59
N GLN A 792 -16.25 -18.48 -3.92
CA GLN A 792 -15.83 -18.43 -5.31
C GLN A 792 -15.94 -19.86 -5.86
N PRO A 793 -16.49 -20.04 -7.08
CA PRO A 793 -16.80 -21.37 -7.61
C PRO A 793 -15.57 -22.26 -7.36
N PRO A 794 -15.77 -23.43 -6.70
CA PRO A 794 -14.72 -24.12 -5.96
C PRO A 794 -13.47 -24.20 -6.81
N VAL A 795 -12.38 -23.59 -6.32
CA VAL A 795 -11.20 -23.24 -7.12
C VAL A 795 -10.88 -24.38 -8.06
N GLN A 796 -10.96 -24.10 -9.38
CA GLN A 796 -10.66 -25.09 -10.39
C GLN A 796 -9.30 -25.70 -10.07
N GLN A 797 -9.29 -26.98 -9.73
CA GLN A 797 -8.06 -27.70 -9.44
C GLN A 797 -7.36 -27.94 -10.77
N CYS A 798 -6.43 -27.04 -11.10
CA CYS A 798 -5.62 -27.07 -12.30
C CYS A 798 -4.15 -26.89 -11.93
N ALA A 799 -3.29 -27.50 -12.74
CA ALA A 799 -1.89 -27.11 -12.76
C ALA A 799 -1.75 -25.80 -13.56
N ASP A 800 -0.60 -25.16 -13.46
CA ASP A 800 -0.25 -23.97 -14.24
C ASP A 800 1.27 -24.03 -14.43
N LEU A 801 1.70 -24.52 -15.59
CA LEU A 801 3.07 -24.85 -15.92
C LEU A 801 3.72 -23.66 -16.60
N THR A 802 4.83 -23.19 -16.03
CA THR A 802 5.55 -22.05 -16.58
C THR A 802 7.05 -22.27 -16.60
N VAL A 803 7.73 -21.70 -17.59
CA VAL A 803 9.19 -21.67 -17.66
C VAL A 803 9.69 -20.49 -16.84
N ARG A 804 10.49 -20.77 -15.81
CA ARG A 804 10.99 -19.78 -14.84
C ARG A 804 12.25 -19.08 -15.32
N ASP A 805 13.20 -19.82 -15.88
CA ASP A 805 14.43 -19.26 -16.46
C ASP A 805 15.02 -20.20 -17.51
N ILE A 806 15.85 -19.62 -18.38
CA ILE A 806 16.69 -20.31 -19.34
C ILE A 806 18.13 -19.84 -19.10
N SER A 807 19.03 -20.77 -18.75
CA SER A 807 20.44 -20.45 -18.52
C SER A 807 21.16 -19.98 -19.79
N ARG A 808 22.33 -19.34 -19.63
CA ARG A 808 23.16 -18.94 -20.77
C ARG A 808 23.67 -20.18 -21.52
N PRO A 809 23.48 -20.30 -22.84
CA PRO A 809 23.94 -21.45 -23.62
C PRO A 809 25.45 -21.67 -23.51
N GLN A 810 25.85 -22.93 -23.30
CA GLN A 810 27.24 -23.37 -23.22
C GLN A 810 27.61 -24.18 -24.47
N VAL A 811 28.54 -23.66 -25.28
CA VAL A 811 29.00 -24.36 -26.49
C VAL A 811 30.30 -25.11 -26.23
N SER A 812 30.39 -26.37 -26.67
CA SER A 812 31.60 -27.19 -26.62
C SER A 812 31.81 -27.89 -27.95
N CYS A 813 33.04 -27.90 -28.48
CA CYS A 813 33.40 -28.47 -29.78
C CYS A 813 34.53 -29.51 -29.63
N PRO A 814 34.24 -30.75 -29.19
CA PRO A 814 35.27 -31.69 -28.71
C PRO A 814 36.30 -32.15 -29.74
N THR A 815 35.98 -32.12 -31.04
CA THR A 815 36.87 -32.59 -32.12
C THR A 815 37.03 -31.60 -33.29
N GLY A 816 36.55 -30.36 -33.13
CA GLY A 816 36.68 -29.27 -34.11
C GLY A 816 35.33 -28.66 -34.54
N GLY A 817 35.38 -27.79 -35.56
CA GLY A 817 34.23 -27.00 -36.03
C GLY A 817 33.08 -27.75 -36.73
N GLY A 818 33.05 -29.08 -36.59
CA GLY A 818 31.96 -29.96 -37.03
C GLY A 818 31.54 -30.96 -35.93
N SER A 819 31.73 -30.57 -34.66
CA SER A 819 31.44 -31.39 -33.47
C SER A 819 30.77 -30.60 -32.36
N CYS A 820 30.40 -29.35 -32.66
CA CYS A 820 29.93 -28.41 -31.67
C CYS A 820 28.54 -28.81 -31.17
N VAL A 821 28.39 -28.87 -29.86
CA VAL A 821 27.13 -29.09 -29.14
C VAL A 821 26.85 -27.89 -28.24
N THR A 822 25.58 -27.57 -28.08
CA THR A 822 25.08 -26.49 -27.22
C THR A 822 24.35 -27.13 -26.05
N LYS A 823 24.81 -26.92 -24.81
CA LYS A 823 24.08 -27.25 -23.58
C LYS A 823 23.29 -26.05 -23.10
N VAL A 824 22.04 -26.27 -22.73
CA VAL A 824 21.18 -25.28 -22.04
C VAL A 824 20.46 -25.98 -20.91
N ASP A 825 20.50 -25.40 -19.73
CA ASP A 825 19.65 -25.76 -18.60
C ASP A 825 18.47 -24.78 -18.53
N TYR A 826 17.25 -25.25 -18.28
CA TYR A 826 16.08 -24.40 -18.07
C TYR A 826 15.23 -24.90 -16.90
N ALA A 827 14.62 -23.96 -16.17
CA ALA A 827 13.81 -24.24 -15.00
C ALA A 827 12.33 -24.13 -15.34
N ILE A 828 11.53 -25.08 -14.85
CA ILE A 828 10.08 -25.16 -15.07
C ILE A 828 9.38 -25.35 -13.72
N ALA A 829 8.20 -24.77 -13.55
CA ALA A 829 7.45 -24.79 -12.30
C ALA A 829 5.97 -25.01 -12.53
N ASN A 830 5.31 -25.70 -11.60
CA ASN A 830 3.85 -25.70 -11.49
C ASN A 830 3.43 -24.66 -10.45
N ILE A 831 2.88 -23.53 -10.89
CA ILE A 831 2.33 -22.47 -10.04
C ILE A 831 0.83 -22.67 -9.73
N GLY A 832 0.24 -23.74 -10.28
CA GLY A 832 -1.16 -24.12 -10.05
C GLY A 832 -1.35 -24.86 -8.74
N ASN A 833 -2.61 -25.06 -8.37
CA ASN A 833 -3.01 -25.68 -7.10
C ASN A 833 -3.29 -27.18 -7.21
N ALA A 834 -3.18 -27.77 -8.40
CA ALA A 834 -3.25 -29.21 -8.62
C ALA A 834 -1.95 -29.75 -9.24
N ALA A 835 -1.65 -31.04 -9.02
CA ALA A 835 -0.52 -31.69 -9.66
C ALA A 835 -0.75 -31.83 -11.17
N SER A 836 0.25 -31.52 -11.99
CA SER A 836 0.12 -31.50 -13.46
C SER A 836 -0.11 -32.88 -14.09
N GLY A 837 0.34 -33.94 -13.43
CA GLY A 837 0.57 -35.22 -14.11
C GLY A 837 1.68 -35.10 -15.18
N PRO A 838 1.92 -36.17 -15.96
CA PRO A 838 3.04 -36.20 -16.89
C PRO A 838 2.85 -35.28 -18.10
N PHE A 839 3.85 -34.45 -18.41
CA PHE A 839 3.83 -33.53 -19.55
C PHE A 839 5.17 -33.48 -20.30
N GLU A 840 5.17 -32.90 -21.49
CA GLU A 840 6.36 -32.79 -22.34
C GLU A 840 6.84 -31.34 -22.45
N SER A 841 8.09 -31.10 -22.07
CA SER A 841 8.79 -29.85 -22.32
C SER A 841 9.54 -29.91 -23.65
N ARG A 842 9.56 -28.81 -24.39
CA ARG A 842 10.16 -28.71 -25.73
C ARG A 842 11.07 -27.49 -25.78
N ALA A 843 12.38 -27.72 -25.85
CA ALA A 843 13.36 -26.67 -26.11
C ALA A 843 13.66 -26.59 -27.62
N THR A 844 13.49 -25.40 -28.20
CA THR A 844 13.87 -25.06 -29.56
C THR A 844 15.04 -24.08 -29.51
N LEU A 845 16.20 -24.47 -30.05
CA LEU A 845 17.41 -23.65 -30.09
C LEU A 845 17.64 -23.16 -31.52
N ASP A 846 17.73 -21.85 -31.68
CA ASP A 846 17.63 -21.11 -32.94
C ASP A 846 16.46 -21.60 -33.83
N PRO A 847 15.28 -20.95 -33.76
CA PRO A 847 14.10 -21.34 -34.52
C PRO A 847 14.33 -21.49 -36.04
N ASN A 848 15.37 -20.88 -36.61
CA ASN A 848 15.70 -21.01 -38.03
C ASN A 848 16.57 -22.24 -38.35
N GLN A 849 17.38 -22.73 -37.40
CA GLN A 849 18.16 -23.97 -37.50
C GLN A 849 17.35 -25.22 -37.09
N SER A 850 16.19 -25.04 -36.46
CA SER A 850 15.22 -26.11 -36.16
C SER A 850 15.74 -27.23 -35.24
N VAL A 851 16.71 -26.94 -34.34
CA VAL A 851 17.13 -27.92 -33.34
C VAL A 851 16.11 -27.97 -32.20
N VAL A 852 15.31 -29.04 -32.17
CA VAL A 852 14.27 -29.28 -31.18
C VAL A 852 14.65 -30.46 -30.29
N VAL A 853 14.64 -30.26 -28.98
CA VAL A 853 14.82 -31.31 -27.96
C VAL A 853 13.57 -31.36 -27.09
N THR A 854 12.87 -32.50 -27.10
CA THR A 854 11.67 -32.74 -26.29
C THR A 854 12.02 -33.68 -25.13
N GLN A 855 11.65 -33.29 -23.91
CA GLN A 855 11.90 -34.05 -22.68
C GLN A 855 10.58 -34.30 -21.93
N LEU A 856 10.29 -35.57 -21.67
CA LEU A 856 9.13 -36.00 -20.88
C LEU A 856 9.41 -35.84 -19.37
N VAL A 857 8.52 -35.15 -18.67
CA VAL A 857 8.49 -35.01 -17.21
C VAL A 857 7.54 -36.08 -16.65
N ALA A 858 8.02 -37.33 -16.58
CA ALA A 858 7.18 -38.52 -16.41
C ALA A 858 6.38 -38.60 -15.09
N ALA A 859 6.79 -37.86 -14.04
CA ALA A 859 6.07 -37.78 -12.77
C ALA A 859 5.13 -36.56 -12.67
N GLY A 860 5.22 -35.61 -13.61
CA GLY A 860 4.65 -34.28 -13.46
C GLY A 860 5.33 -33.45 -12.37
N LEU A 861 4.65 -32.37 -11.97
CA LEU A 861 5.04 -31.49 -10.87
C LEU A 861 3.84 -31.32 -9.92
N ALA A 862 4.09 -31.47 -8.62
CA ALA A 862 3.13 -31.12 -7.57
C ALA A 862 2.89 -29.59 -7.52
N PRO A 863 1.83 -29.10 -6.87
CA PRO A 863 1.60 -27.67 -6.64
C PRO A 863 2.83 -26.98 -6.04
N GLY A 864 3.23 -25.84 -6.59
CA GLY A 864 4.44 -25.08 -6.20
C GLY A 864 5.78 -25.71 -6.63
N GLN A 865 5.81 -26.98 -7.05
CA GLN A 865 7.05 -27.69 -7.34
C GLN A 865 7.73 -27.15 -8.60
N SER A 866 9.05 -26.98 -8.52
CA SER A 866 9.92 -26.66 -9.66
C SER A 866 10.90 -27.79 -9.97
N THR A 867 11.37 -27.87 -11.21
CA THR A 867 12.48 -28.74 -11.62
C THR A 867 13.33 -28.08 -12.71
N SER A 868 14.57 -28.53 -12.85
CA SER A 868 15.50 -28.05 -13.89
C SER A 868 15.79 -29.16 -14.89
N ILE A 869 15.77 -28.84 -16.18
CA ILE A 869 16.03 -29.76 -17.28
C ILE A 869 17.26 -29.30 -18.05
N SER A 870 18.23 -30.21 -18.22
CA SER A 870 19.40 -30.03 -19.06
C SER A 870 19.17 -30.63 -20.45
N VAL A 871 19.26 -29.82 -21.50
CA VAL A 871 19.26 -30.29 -22.90
C VAL A 871 20.62 -30.05 -23.54
N VAL A 872 21.03 -30.94 -24.44
CA VAL A 872 22.25 -30.85 -25.24
C VAL A 872 21.88 -31.10 -26.70
N THR A 873 22.30 -30.22 -27.60
CA THR A 873 22.03 -30.39 -29.04
C THR A 873 22.87 -31.52 -29.65
N PRO A 874 22.43 -32.13 -30.76
CA PRO A 874 23.28 -33.03 -31.55
C PRO A 874 24.55 -32.32 -32.04
N PRO A 875 25.62 -33.08 -32.38
CA PRO A 875 26.75 -32.54 -33.13
C PRO A 875 26.28 -31.84 -34.42
N ASP A 876 26.92 -30.73 -34.78
CA ASP A 876 26.52 -29.78 -35.82
C ASP A 876 25.24 -28.97 -35.54
N GLY A 877 24.70 -29.04 -34.31
CA GLY A 877 23.61 -28.17 -33.84
C GLY A 877 24.11 -27.00 -32.97
N ASN A 878 24.97 -26.13 -33.50
CA ASN A 878 25.57 -25.03 -32.73
C ASN A 878 24.91 -23.66 -32.96
N CYS A 879 24.38 -23.10 -31.89
CA CYS A 879 23.61 -21.85 -31.86
C CYS A 879 24.52 -20.59 -31.93
N PHE A 880 25.42 -20.51 -32.92
CA PHE A 880 26.43 -19.43 -32.98
C PHE A 880 26.69 -18.87 -34.39
N ASP A 881 25.73 -18.11 -34.90
CA ASP A 881 25.87 -17.22 -36.07
C ASP A 881 25.66 -15.72 -35.74
N GLY A 882 25.38 -15.39 -34.47
CA GLY A 882 25.46 -14.01 -33.94
C GLY A 882 24.65 -13.76 -32.67
N ASP A 883 23.43 -14.31 -32.59
CA ASP A 883 22.51 -14.20 -31.46
C ASP A 883 21.84 -15.56 -31.21
N CYS A 884 22.08 -16.20 -30.06
CA CYS A 884 21.44 -17.49 -29.76
C CYS A 884 20.08 -17.31 -29.09
N THR A 885 18.99 -17.61 -29.81
CA THR A 885 17.64 -17.63 -29.23
C THR A 885 17.24 -19.04 -28.81
N VAL A 886 16.92 -19.21 -27.53
CA VAL A 886 16.34 -20.44 -27.00
C VAL A 886 14.90 -20.17 -26.60
N ALA A 887 13.96 -20.93 -27.16
CA ALA A 887 12.56 -20.94 -26.76
C ALA A 887 12.25 -22.28 -26.07
N VAL A 888 11.57 -22.24 -24.93
CA VAL A 888 11.10 -23.42 -24.20
C VAL A 888 9.58 -23.33 -24.08
N ASP A 889 8.90 -24.39 -24.50
CA ASP A 889 7.47 -24.60 -24.29
C ASP A 889 7.29 -25.73 -23.26
N VAL A 890 6.58 -25.49 -22.15
CA VAL A 890 6.10 -26.55 -21.24
C VAL A 890 4.69 -26.99 -21.60
N ASP A 891 4.42 -28.27 -21.38
CA ASP A 891 3.30 -28.98 -21.99
C ASP A 891 3.07 -28.63 -23.47
N SER A 892 4.14 -28.74 -24.26
CA SER A 892 4.15 -28.50 -25.72
C SER A 892 3.15 -29.35 -26.54
N SER A 893 2.42 -30.25 -25.89
CA SER A 893 1.37 -31.10 -26.45
C SER A 893 -0.04 -30.74 -25.98
N ASN A 894 -0.21 -29.75 -25.10
CA ASN A 894 -1.49 -29.33 -24.50
C ASN A 894 -2.30 -30.51 -23.90
N LYS A 895 -1.61 -31.40 -23.17
CA LYS A 895 -2.14 -32.61 -22.52
C LYS A 895 -2.59 -32.37 -21.07
N VAL A 896 -1.95 -31.44 -20.38
CA VAL A 896 -2.38 -30.91 -19.09
C VAL A 896 -3.47 -29.89 -19.36
N ASN A 897 -4.46 -29.81 -18.47
CA ASN A 897 -5.52 -28.82 -18.55
C ASN A 897 -5.21 -27.77 -17.48
N GLU A 898 -4.76 -26.61 -17.91
CA GLU A 898 -4.07 -25.65 -17.05
C GLU A 898 -4.97 -24.49 -16.60
N CYS A 899 -4.60 -23.81 -15.53
CA CYS A 899 -5.29 -22.60 -15.09
C CYS A 899 -5.10 -21.45 -16.08
N ARG A 900 -3.96 -21.48 -16.77
CA ARG A 900 -3.56 -20.59 -17.85
C ARG A 900 -2.74 -21.41 -18.84
N GLU A 901 -3.01 -21.21 -20.13
CA GLU A 901 -2.31 -21.86 -21.24
C GLU A 901 -1.39 -20.86 -21.98
N ASP A 902 -1.26 -19.62 -21.44
CA ASP A 902 -0.61 -18.48 -22.11
C ASP A 902 0.77 -18.11 -21.51
N ASN A 903 1.21 -18.83 -20.48
CA ASN A 903 2.49 -18.65 -19.76
C ASN A 903 3.40 -19.89 -19.80
N ASN A 904 3.05 -20.87 -20.64
CA ASN A 904 3.77 -22.10 -20.92
C ASN A 904 5.07 -21.88 -21.73
N SER A 905 5.22 -20.73 -22.39
CA SER A 905 6.35 -20.46 -23.28
C SER A 905 7.23 -19.31 -22.78
N LEU A 906 8.55 -19.52 -22.78
CA LEU A 906 9.55 -18.46 -22.58
C LEU A 906 10.62 -18.53 -23.68
N ALA A 907 10.98 -17.37 -24.23
CA ALA A 907 12.08 -17.26 -25.18
C ALA A 907 13.13 -16.26 -24.68
N LYS A 908 14.41 -16.63 -24.77
CA LYS A 908 15.55 -15.84 -24.30
C LYS A 908 16.63 -15.82 -25.37
N THR A 909 16.99 -14.62 -25.83
CA THR A 909 18.08 -14.41 -26.79
C THR A 909 19.35 -14.00 -26.05
N THR A 910 20.37 -14.84 -26.10
CA THR A 910 21.72 -14.51 -25.65
C THR A 910 22.48 -13.91 -26.82
N LYS A 911 22.86 -12.64 -26.72
CA LYS A 911 23.73 -11.99 -27.71
C LYS A 911 25.15 -12.53 -27.62
N GLY A 912 25.78 -12.70 -28.79
CA GLY A 912 27.16 -13.20 -28.95
C GLY A 912 28.23 -12.25 -28.42
#